data_AF-A0A8H7BWE4-F1
#
_entry.id   AF-A0A8H7BWE4-F1
#
_cell.length_a   1.000
_cell.length_b   1.000
_cell.length_c   1.000
_cell.angle_alpha   90.00
_cell.angle_beta   90.00
_cell.angle_gamma   90.00
#
_symmetry.space_group_name_H-M   'P 1'
#
loop_
_entity.id
_entity.type
_entity.pdbx_description
1 polymer ?
#
loop_
_entity_poly.entity_id
_entity_poly.type
_entity_poly.pdbx_seq_one_letter_code
_entity_poly.pdbx_strand_id
1 'polypeptide(L)'
;MGYPTLDTALAFPGHLPPERAHIVITDTLKSDANFLIHHFIGNHIKSGHFTTLVGLAQIFNHYFLIGRKLGINLQALKQSGQFSFLDGVTHLNSYTKNSPYPPSQVPSAPSGLLDGSEIDNNDVLRSFYHIIKSHVVKPRSLLILDDASVLLLSGFDLRSVSTFIKKLKMHMESIRGTLITVIHADEEGSEDIEQDMFVKSTIESAELVLQVQALGSGLARDVHGQEIAAAPPSVEGLSTVPVNISHGLDVIQNEKWQSDRAFQDAVALLLDKVHDAHLVYSPFCYRQFVFWQPIQLNSLVRNQRLIVNVAYVKDDIWPEAQKSWVGCEVTHIDDEKALDMVVNYAVNNNGESKDVNTCYNNIMNTKSYFHGWDDGADDLGYHRFLPAQEIHSYTMRCPKKGTLAIQEDFDEPFTVKVPWVAQVPQGFIDADSYWNNYCKSSHSSFSKRNLAKGFDMEELKMIHEGQAFDLSPQNAVGGSRGPYAEFITLDGQNEKVGVIDIQSFSIPASDRQAFVDDFLAGLENFEKKGIEKIILDLSSNGGGDACAGEFIINTFFNSTPMYPSDIKYTPFLERVVKKAYEQQATKWIDYQSPNYEGADWYTHTLTHTRGNDQVKFSEPVSLSCDAWNSSLANNSKFSNRKWKASDMLILSDGRCGSTCAIVASRLRISHKVPAMGLGGIRGNHMQFASFPGGESERLSSFLMDLQSLGLESDPDAPSPFPERADMGWTFREVYRPSTGAVGDERDLLEYSVINADCRMHFNDDNADDVKKLWAEVAQAMLSGQCPVNGE
;
A
#
# COMPACT_ATOMS: atom_id res chain seq x y z
N MET A 1 35.43 -4.32 -3.05
CA MET A 1 34.66 -3.13 -3.49
C MET A 1 35.27 -1.89 -2.85
N GLY A 2 35.49 -0.79 -3.58
CA GLY A 2 35.93 0.48 -2.99
C GLY A 2 34.74 1.31 -2.52
N TYR A 3 34.92 2.23 -1.57
CA TYR A 3 33.83 3.10 -1.09
C TYR A 3 33.07 3.87 -2.19
N PRO A 4 33.69 4.36 -3.28
CA PRO A 4 32.94 4.99 -4.38
C PRO A 4 31.93 4.05 -5.06
N THR A 5 32.26 2.77 -5.20
CA THR A 5 31.35 1.76 -5.74
C THR A 5 30.24 1.46 -4.75
N LEU A 6 30.55 1.44 -3.44
CA LEU A 6 29.56 1.28 -2.37
C LEU A 6 28.58 2.47 -2.34
N ASP A 7 29.07 3.71 -2.44
CA ASP A 7 28.24 4.91 -2.53
C ASP A 7 27.30 4.86 -3.73
N THR A 8 27.78 4.34 -4.86
CA THR A 8 26.98 4.16 -6.08
C THR A 8 25.92 3.08 -5.89
N ALA A 9 26.25 1.98 -5.21
CA ALA A 9 25.32 0.89 -4.94
C ALA A 9 24.23 1.28 -3.93
N LEU A 10 24.57 2.10 -2.92
CA LEU A 10 23.61 2.60 -1.93
C LEU A 10 22.75 3.76 -2.47
N ALA A 11 23.26 4.52 -3.45
CA ALA A 11 22.57 5.61 -4.13
C ALA A 11 21.95 6.68 -3.20
N PHE A 12 22.47 6.86 -1.99
CA PHE A 12 21.92 7.83 -1.05
C PHE A 12 22.19 9.29 -1.45
N PRO A 13 21.20 10.20 -1.34
CA PRO A 13 21.41 11.62 -1.57
C PRO A 13 22.54 12.18 -0.71
N GLY A 14 23.57 12.74 -1.36
CA GLY A 14 24.73 13.29 -0.66
C GLY A 14 25.57 12.25 0.08
N HIS A 15 25.44 10.96 -0.24
CA HIS A 15 26.13 9.85 0.42
C HIS A 15 25.79 9.67 1.91
N LEU A 16 24.66 10.24 2.36
CA LEU A 16 24.18 10.14 3.73
C LEU A 16 22.97 9.22 3.82
N PRO A 17 22.94 8.25 4.74
CA PRO A 17 21.75 7.44 4.94
C PRO A 17 20.51 8.30 5.25
N PRO A 18 19.30 7.80 4.95
CA PRO A 18 18.05 8.55 5.15
C PRO A 18 17.87 9.03 6.60
N GLU A 19 17.30 10.23 6.75
CA GLU A 19 16.88 10.73 8.06
C GLU A 19 15.71 9.89 8.60
N ARG A 20 15.59 9.77 9.93
CA ARG A 20 14.53 9.00 10.60
C ARG A 20 14.49 7.52 10.23
N ALA A 21 15.59 6.97 9.70
CA ALA A 21 15.69 5.56 9.35
C ALA A 21 16.47 4.76 10.40
N HIS A 22 16.06 3.50 10.56
CA HIS A 22 16.77 2.41 11.19
C HIS A 22 17.29 1.47 10.10
N ILE A 23 18.61 1.44 9.93
CA ILE A 23 19.30 0.56 9.01
C ILE A 23 19.86 -0.63 9.79
N VAL A 24 19.54 -1.84 9.37
CA VAL A 24 20.10 -3.07 9.94
C VAL A 24 21.17 -3.61 9.01
N ILE A 25 22.33 -3.92 9.56
CA ILE A 25 23.42 -4.55 8.83
C ILE A 25 23.55 -5.97 9.35
N THR A 26 23.41 -6.96 8.47
CA THR A 26 23.59 -8.36 8.83
C THR A 26 24.92 -8.87 8.29
N ASP A 27 25.64 -9.62 9.11
CA ASP A 27 26.91 -10.23 8.73
C ASP A 27 27.05 -11.65 9.28
N THR A 28 28.12 -12.34 8.89
CA THR A 28 28.38 -13.74 9.27
C THR A 28 29.81 -13.89 9.77
N LEU A 29 30.11 -14.96 10.52
CA LEU A 29 31.47 -15.23 11.02
C LEU A 29 32.49 -15.30 9.88
N LYS A 30 32.05 -15.69 8.70
CA LYS A 30 32.88 -15.81 7.50
C LYS A 30 33.01 -14.49 6.73
N SER A 31 32.13 -13.51 6.95
CA SER A 31 32.07 -12.25 6.21
C SER A 31 31.69 -11.09 7.12
N ASP A 32 32.69 -10.36 7.61
CA ASP A 32 32.54 -9.23 8.54
C ASP A 32 32.06 -7.94 7.84
N ALA A 33 31.04 -7.28 8.40
CA ALA A 33 30.50 -6.03 7.90
C ALA A 33 31.14 -4.74 8.47
N ASN A 34 32.19 -4.83 9.29
CA ASN A 34 32.82 -3.68 9.95
C ASN A 34 33.25 -2.55 8.98
N PHE A 35 33.56 -2.87 7.72
CA PHE A 35 33.87 -1.87 6.70
C PHE A 35 32.74 -0.86 6.44
N LEU A 36 31.47 -1.26 6.63
CA LEU A 36 30.28 -0.41 6.51
C LEU A 36 30.18 0.59 7.67
N ILE A 37 30.52 0.18 8.89
CA ILE A 37 30.57 1.08 10.06
C ILE A 37 31.48 2.27 9.75
N HIS A 38 32.68 1.98 9.25
CA HIS A 38 33.66 3.01 8.87
C HIS A 38 33.19 3.90 7.72
N HIS A 39 32.47 3.34 6.75
CA HIS A 39 31.90 4.07 5.64
C HIS A 39 30.88 5.11 6.13
N PHE A 40 29.91 4.69 6.95
CA PHE A 40 28.87 5.57 7.47
C PHE A 40 29.41 6.65 8.39
N ILE A 41 30.33 6.30 9.30
CA ILE A 41 31.05 7.26 10.15
C ILE A 41 31.72 8.32 9.27
N GLY A 42 32.44 7.89 8.22
CA GLY A 42 33.16 8.79 7.35
C GLY A 42 32.29 9.78 6.60
N ASN A 43 31.19 9.33 6.00
CA ASN A 43 30.30 10.20 5.23
C ASN A 43 29.57 11.21 6.13
N HIS A 44 29.13 10.79 7.32
CA HIS A 44 28.48 11.68 8.29
C HIS A 44 29.43 12.77 8.82
N ILE A 45 30.66 12.40 9.20
CA ILE A 45 31.65 13.36 9.70
C ILE A 45 32.04 14.37 8.62
N LYS A 46 32.28 13.91 7.38
CA LYS A 46 32.63 14.78 6.25
C LYS A 46 31.53 15.79 5.94
N SER A 47 30.27 15.42 6.18
CA SER A 47 29.10 16.29 6.02
C SER A 47 28.83 17.20 7.22
N GLY A 48 29.70 17.17 8.24
CA GLY A 48 29.60 18.04 9.42
C GLY A 48 28.59 17.56 10.47
N HIS A 49 28.09 16.32 10.36
CA HIS A 49 27.13 15.74 11.30
C HIS A 49 27.83 15.06 12.49
N PHE A 50 27.05 14.79 13.53
CA PHE A 50 27.52 14.17 14.78
C PHE A 50 27.32 12.66 14.71
N THR A 51 28.27 11.91 15.26
CA THR A 51 28.23 10.45 15.21
C THR A 51 28.56 9.84 16.57
N THR A 52 27.72 8.91 17.02
CA THR A 52 27.93 8.12 18.24
C THR A 52 28.03 6.65 17.85
N LEU A 53 29.12 6.01 18.24
CA LEU A 53 29.36 4.59 18.06
C LEU A 53 29.30 3.89 19.42
N VAL A 54 28.45 2.88 19.53
CA VAL A 54 28.39 1.97 20.67
C VAL A 54 29.14 0.71 20.30
N GLY A 55 30.30 0.48 20.90
CA GLY A 55 31.10 -0.73 20.69
C GLY A 55 30.59 -1.86 21.57
N LEU A 56 30.05 -2.92 20.96
CA LEU A 56 29.71 -4.17 21.64
C LEU A 56 30.64 -5.32 21.24
N ALA A 57 31.25 -5.27 20.05
CA ALA A 57 32.25 -6.28 19.67
C ALA A 57 33.70 -5.81 19.89
N GLN A 58 34.01 -4.54 19.65
CA GLN A 58 35.39 -4.04 19.61
C GLN A 58 35.63 -2.79 20.48
N ILE A 59 36.87 -2.63 20.94
CA ILE A 59 37.31 -1.45 21.71
C ILE A 59 37.58 -0.24 20.79
N PHE A 60 37.52 0.98 21.35
CA PHE A 60 37.76 2.23 20.61
C PHE A 60 39.03 2.22 19.75
N ASN A 61 40.11 1.60 20.24
CA ASN A 61 41.39 1.58 19.53
C ASN A 61 41.31 0.86 18.17
N HIS A 62 40.44 -0.14 18.02
CA HIS A 62 40.17 -0.81 16.74
C HIS A 62 39.64 0.21 15.71
N TYR A 63 38.56 0.90 16.06
CA TYR A 63 37.94 1.91 15.22
C TYR A 63 38.87 3.07 14.89
N PHE A 64 39.62 3.55 15.87
CA PHE A 64 40.58 4.64 15.69
C PHE A 64 41.67 4.28 14.69
N LEU A 65 42.28 3.10 14.80
CA LEU A 65 43.35 2.67 13.91
C LEU A 65 42.89 2.51 12.47
N ILE A 66 41.69 1.94 12.25
CA ILE A 66 41.12 1.80 10.91
C ILE A 66 40.70 3.16 10.36
N GLY A 67 39.99 3.98 11.14
CA GLY A 67 39.62 5.35 10.76
C GLY A 67 40.83 6.16 10.32
N ARG A 68 41.95 6.06 11.04
CA ARG A 68 43.21 6.73 10.69
C ARG A 68 43.77 6.29 9.33
N LYS A 69 43.65 5.00 8.99
CA LYS A 69 44.03 4.48 7.65
C LYS A 69 43.13 5.03 6.54
N LEU A 70 41.87 5.32 6.87
CA LEU A 70 40.87 5.92 5.97
C LEU A 70 40.92 7.46 5.95
N GLY A 71 41.91 8.07 6.61
CA GLY A 71 42.08 9.53 6.64
C GLY A 71 41.22 10.26 7.67
N ILE A 72 40.59 9.55 8.61
CA ILE A 72 39.71 10.10 9.64
C ILE A 72 40.35 9.96 11.02
N ASN A 73 40.59 11.08 11.70
CA ASN A 73 41.14 11.06 13.05
C ASN A 73 40.04 11.07 14.12
N LEU A 74 39.51 9.87 14.44
CA LEU A 74 38.43 9.71 15.44
C LEU A 74 38.80 10.25 16.83
N GLN A 75 40.08 10.20 17.21
CA GLN A 75 40.54 10.73 18.50
C GLN A 75 40.39 12.26 18.55
N ALA A 76 40.77 12.97 17.49
CA ALA A 76 40.59 14.42 17.40
C ALA A 76 39.10 14.81 17.38
N LEU A 77 38.27 14.04 16.67
CA LEU A 77 36.83 14.26 16.57
C LEU A 77 36.09 13.99 17.90
N LYS A 78 36.62 13.07 18.71
CA LYS A 78 36.15 12.85 20.08
C LYS A 78 36.46 14.04 20.98
N GLN A 79 37.65 14.63 20.84
CA GLN A 79 38.04 15.83 21.59
C GLN A 79 37.26 17.08 21.17
N SER A 80 36.85 17.19 19.89
CA SER A 80 36.00 18.29 19.42
C SER A 80 34.51 18.10 19.73
N GLY A 81 34.12 16.92 20.24
CA GLY A 81 32.73 16.57 20.51
C GLY A 81 31.89 16.26 19.27
N GLN A 82 32.51 16.08 18.09
CA GLN A 82 31.83 15.66 16.87
C GLN A 82 31.58 14.15 16.82
N PHE A 83 32.40 13.37 17.54
CA PHE A 83 32.29 11.91 17.64
C PHE A 83 32.23 11.46 19.10
N SER A 84 31.42 10.44 19.41
CA SER A 84 31.41 9.78 20.72
C SER A 84 31.54 8.27 20.56
N PHE A 85 32.34 7.65 21.45
CA PHE A 85 32.43 6.19 21.55
C PHE A 85 31.90 5.75 22.91
N LEU A 86 30.93 4.85 22.94
CA LEU A 86 30.36 4.29 24.15
C LEU A 86 30.73 2.81 24.23
N ASP A 87 31.25 2.38 25.38
CA ASP A 87 31.67 1.00 25.59
C ASP A 87 30.54 0.20 26.25
N GLY A 88 30.00 -0.79 25.54
CA GLY A 88 28.87 -1.57 26.02
C GLY A 88 29.22 -2.87 26.74
N VAL A 89 30.51 -3.26 26.85
CA VAL A 89 30.88 -4.61 27.31
C VAL A 89 31.86 -4.61 28.48
N THR A 90 32.83 -3.70 28.53
CA THR A 90 33.98 -3.86 29.43
C THR A 90 33.62 -3.92 30.92
N HIS A 91 32.51 -3.30 31.35
CA HIS A 91 32.01 -3.36 32.74
C HIS A 91 30.59 -3.94 32.84
N LEU A 92 30.18 -4.74 31.86
CA LEU A 92 28.83 -5.28 31.80
C LEU A 92 28.55 -6.27 32.95
N ASN A 93 29.57 -6.98 33.45
CA ASN A 93 29.41 -8.04 34.45
C ASN A 93 30.49 -7.91 35.54
N SER A 94 30.19 -8.35 36.77
CA SER A 94 31.10 -8.25 37.93
C SER A 94 32.49 -8.88 37.73
N TYR A 95 32.60 -9.91 36.88
CA TYR A 95 33.88 -10.55 36.51
C TYR A 95 34.84 -9.61 35.77
N THR A 96 34.32 -8.60 35.09
CA THR A 96 35.10 -7.69 34.22
C THR A 96 35.58 -6.43 34.94
N LYS A 97 35.19 -6.23 36.22
CA LYS A 97 35.49 -5.04 37.03
C LYS A 97 36.98 -4.75 37.24
N ASN A 98 37.81 -5.79 37.14
CA ASN A 98 39.27 -5.68 37.28
C ASN A 98 40.01 -5.68 35.93
N SER A 99 39.28 -5.66 34.81
CA SER A 99 39.89 -5.62 33.48
C SER A 99 40.65 -4.30 33.31
N PRO A 100 41.85 -4.30 32.70
CA PRO A 100 42.60 -3.08 32.45
C PRO A 100 41.77 -2.10 31.59
N TYR A 101 41.29 -1.03 32.21
CA TYR A 101 40.50 0.01 31.54
C TYR A 101 41.34 1.28 31.33
N PRO A 102 41.23 1.98 30.19
CA PRO A 102 41.95 3.23 29.98
C PRO A 102 41.62 4.25 31.07
N PRO A 103 42.61 4.98 31.65
CA PRO A 103 42.33 6.02 32.63
C PRO A 103 41.35 7.06 32.09
N SER A 104 40.44 7.57 32.93
CA SER A 104 39.34 8.47 32.53
C SER A 104 39.75 9.78 31.81
N GLN A 105 41.05 10.07 31.73
CA GLN A 105 41.62 11.27 31.14
C GLN A 105 42.46 11.02 29.88
N VAL A 106 42.65 9.77 29.44
CA VAL A 106 43.35 9.52 28.18
C VAL A 106 42.40 9.65 26.98
N PRO A 107 42.85 10.16 25.82
CA PRO A 107 41.99 10.32 24.65
C PRO A 107 41.34 9.02 24.14
N SER A 108 41.93 7.87 24.47
CA SER A 108 41.43 6.54 24.12
C SER A 108 40.36 6.01 25.07
N ALA A 109 40.08 6.69 26.20
CA ALA A 109 39.00 6.30 27.10
C ALA A 109 37.63 6.52 26.42
N PRO A 110 36.65 5.63 26.60
CA PRO A 110 35.28 5.82 26.12
C PRO A 110 34.61 7.10 26.65
N SER A 111 33.64 7.65 25.91
CA SER A 111 32.82 8.80 26.31
C SER A 111 31.78 8.44 27.39
N GLY A 112 31.39 7.17 27.43
CA GLY A 112 30.46 6.60 28.40
C GLY A 112 30.54 5.08 28.32
N LEU A 113 29.96 4.40 29.30
CA LEU A 113 30.03 2.95 29.39
C LEU A 113 28.72 2.36 29.93
N LEU A 114 28.46 1.11 29.57
CA LEU A 114 27.44 0.29 30.19
C LEU A 114 28.03 -0.39 31.44
N ASP A 115 27.53 0.01 32.61
CA ASP A 115 27.93 -0.60 33.89
C ASP A 115 26.80 -1.47 34.43
N GLY A 116 26.96 -2.78 34.31
CA GLY A 116 26.07 -3.77 34.93
C GLY A 116 26.65 -4.35 36.22
N SER A 117 27.80 -3.85 36.70
CA SER A 117 28.51 -4.48 37.81
C SER A 117 27.88 -4.24 39.19
N GLU A 118 26.99 -3.25 39.32
CA GLU A 118 26.33 -2.85 40.59
C GLU A 118 24.79 -2.72 40.51
N ILE A 119 24.17 -3.06 39.37
CA ILE A 119 22.72 -2.86 39.11
C ILE A 119 22.06 -4.22 38.81
N ASP A 120 20.78 -4.37 39.16
CA ASP A 120 19.97 -5.54 38.76
C ASP A 120 19.86 -5.63 37.22
N ASN A 121 19.99 -6.84 36.67
CA ASN A 121 20.08 -7.10 35.23
C ASN A 121 18.95 -6.44 34.42
N ASN A 122 17.74 -6.34 35.01
CA ASN A 122 16.57 -5.77 34.34
C ASN A 122 16.66 -4.24 34.07
N ASP A 123 17.49 -3.50 34.81
CA ASP A 123 17.60 -2.03 34.68
C ASP A 123 18.85 -1.57 33.89
N VAL A 124 19.75 -2.49 33.53
CA VAL A 124 21.04 -2.19 32.89
C VAL A 124 20.85 -1.53 31.51
N LEU A 125 20.06 -2.14 30.61
CA LEU A 125 19.77 -1.59 29.28
C LEU A 125 19.00 -0.27 29.34
N ARG A 126 18.14 -0.09 30.35
CA ARG A 126 17.42 1.16 30.58
C ARG A 126 18.37 2.29 30.97
N SER A 127 19.31 2.01 31.87
CA SER A 127 20.39 2.95 32.21
C SER A 127 21.22 3.30 30.97
N PHE A 128 21.56 2.29 30.16
CA PHE A 128 22.34 2.51 28.95
C PHE A 128 21.63 3.39 27.93
N TYR A 129 20.32 3.19 27.74
CA TYR A 129 19.51 4.03 26.87
C TYR A 129 19.62 5.50 27.28
N HIS A 130 19.58 5.81 28.58
CA HIS A 130 19.73 7.17 29.07
C HIS A 130 21.14 7.74 28.81
N ILE A 131 22.19 6.92 28.93
CA ILE A 131 23.57 7.32 28.59
C ILE A 131 23.69 7.62 27.09
N ILE A 132 23.21 6.74 26.21
CA ILE A 132 23.22 6.95 24.76
C ILE A 132 22.43 8.21 24.40
N LYS A 133 21.22 8.37 24.96
CA LYS A 133 20.36 9.53 24.74
C LYS A 133 21.05 10.85 25.08
N SER A 134 21.85 10.89 26.14
CA SER A 134 22.61 12.09 26.52
C SER A 134 23.72 12.48 25.53
N HIS A 135 24.20 11.53 24.73
CA HIS A 135 25.22 11.74 23.70
C HIS A 135 24.62 12.00 22.31
N VAL A 136 23.34 11.70 22.12
CA VAL A 136 22.64 11.81 20.84
C VAL A 136 21.52 12.84 20.92
N VAL A 137 21.89 14.12 21.03
CA VAL A 137 20.95 15.23 21.24
C VAL A 137 20.79 16.15 20.02
N LYS A 138 21.71 16.09 19.06
CA LYS A 138 21.73 17.00 17.91
C LYS A 138 20.93 16.43 16.76
N PRO A 139 20.22 17.28 15.98
CA PRO A 139 19.46 16.79 14.85
C PRO A 139 20.38 16.19 13.78
N ARG A 140 19.89 15.21 13.01
CA ARG A 140 20.69 14.50 11.99
C ARG A 140 21.95 13.83 12.54
N SER A 141 21.89 13.36 13.78
CA SER A 141 22.97 12.54 14.35
C SER A 141 22.89 11.10 13.86
N LEU A 142 24.04 10.46 13.72
CA LEU A 142 24.17 9.03 13.45
C LEU A 142 24.45 8.28 14.76
N LEU A 143 23.67 7.25 15.05
CA LEU A 143 23.93 6.31 16.13
C LEU A 143 24.20 4.93 15.52
N ILE A 144 25.32 4.29 15.88
CA ILE A 144 25.67 2.95 15.43
C ILE A 144 25.80 2.03 16.63
N LEU A 145 25.13 0.87 16.59
CA LEU A 145 25.34 -0.26 17.49
C LEU A 145 26.19 -1.31 16.76
N ASP A 146 27.44 -1.49 17.20
CA ASP A 146 28.38 -2.46 16.65
C ASP A 146 28.20 -3.82 17.32
N ASP A 147 27.43 -4.69 16.66
CA ASP A 147 27.03 -6.05 17.07
C ASP A 147 26.07 -6.11 18.25
N ALA A 148 24.79 -5.82 17.99
CA ALA A 148 23.74 -5.92 18.99
C ALA A 148 23.43 -7.36 19.42
N SER A 149 23.86 -8.38 18.67
CA SER A 149 23.69 -9.79 19.04
C SER A 149 24.49 -10.12 20.32
N VAL A 150 25.58 -9.39 20.60
CA VAL A 150 26.35 -9.51 21.85
C VAL A 150 25.50 -9.26 23.10
N LEU A 151 24.46 -8.43 23.02
CA LEU A 151 23.58 -8.20 24.18
C LEU A 151 22.83 -9.48 24.57
N LEU A 152 22.34 -10.25 23.59
CA LEU A 152 21.73 -11.55 23.87
C LEU A 152 22.74 -12.55 24.41
N LEU A 153 23.91 -12.62 23.78
CA LEU A 153 25.01 -13.49 24.23
C LEU A 153 25.49 -13.15 25.65
N SER A 154 25.27 -11.91 26.10
CA SER A 154 25.60 -11.45 27.44
C SER A 154 24.52 -11.78 28.49
N GLY A 155 23.42 -12.43 28.09
CA GLY A 155 22.37 -12.93 28.97
C GLY A 155 21.16 -12.01 29.14
N PHE A 156 21.00 -10.98 28.29
CA PHE A 156 19.75 -10.22 28.21
C PHE A 156 18.71 -10.99 27.38
N ASP A 157 17.44 -10.97 27.80
CA ASP A 157 16.37 -11.63 27.06
C ASP A 157 15.98 -10.83 25.80
N LEU A 158 15.45 -11.55 24.80
CA LEU A 158 14.96 -11.01 23.53
C LEU A 158 14.07 -9.77 23.69
N ARG A 159 13.14 -9.78 24.64
CA ARG A 159 12.18 -8.68 24.83
C ARG A 159 12.89 -7.44 25.32
N SER A 160 13.83 -7.58 26.26
CA SER A 160 14.62 -6.47 26.79
C SER A 160 15.50 -5.83 25.72
N VAL A 161 16.21 -6.64 24.92
CA VAL A 161 17.06 -6.14 23.82
C VAL A 161 16.22 -5.47 22.73
N SER A 162 15.12 -6.10 22.29
CA SER A 162 14.22 -5.53 21.28
C SER A 162 13.59 -4.21 21.75
N THR A 163 13.19 -4.14 23.02
CA THR A 163 12.64 -2.91 23.61
C THR A 163 13.68 -1.79 23.65
N PHE A 164 14.93 -2.13 23.98
CA PHE A 164 16.05 -1.19 23.99
C PHE A 164 16.30 -0.59 22.60
N ILE A 165 16.40 -1.43 21.56
CA ILE A 165 16.59 -0.98 20.17
C ILE A 165 15.40 -0.12 19.72
N LYS A 166 14.16 -0.55 19.99
CA LYS A 166 12.95 0.23 19.65
C LYS A 166 12.94 1.60 20.33
N LYS A 167 13.38 1.70 21.59
CA LYS A 167 13.49 2.98 22.32
C LYS A 167 14.55 3.89 21.72
N LEU A 168 15.68 3.35 21.25
CA LEU A 168 16.69 4.09 20.51
C LEU A 168 16.14 4.60 19.18
N LYS A 169 15.48 3.75 18.39
CA LYS A 169 14.83 4.12 17.12
C LYS A 169 13.89 5.31 17.29
N MET A 170 12.93 5.24 18.21
CA MET A 170 11.99 6.34 18.50
C MET A 170 12.70 7.63 18.92
N HIS A 171 13.81 7.53 19.68
CA HIS A 171 14.60 8.71 20.04
C HIS A 171 15.30 9.32 18.81
N MET A 172 15.89 8.49 17.95
CA MET A 172 16.55 8.93 16.71
C MET A 172 15.54 9.61 15.77
N GLU A 173 14.35 9.04 15.59
CA GLU A 173 13.27 9.65 14.81
C GLU A 173 12.91 11.05 15.31
N SER A 174 12.78 11.23 16.63
CA SER A 174 12.42 12.51 17.26
C SER A 174 13.42 13.64 16.97
N ILE A 175 14.68 13.30 16.67
CA ILE A 175 15.73 14.25 16.33
C ILE A 175 16.09 14.24 14.83
N ARG A 176 15.34 13.53 13.98
CA ARG A 176 15.69 13.30 12.56
C ARG A 176 17.08 12.69 12.38
N GLY A 177 17.50 11.84 13.31
CA GLY A 177 18.74 11.08 13.23
C GLY A 177 18.55 9.73 12.55
N THR A 178 19.64 9.00 12.36
CA THR A 178 19.66 7.66 11.77
C THR A 178 20.24 6.67 12.78
N LEU A 179 19.56 5.54 12.98
CA LEU A 179 20.05 4.40 13.75
C LEU A 179 20.63 3.36 12.80
N ILE A 180 21.82 2.85 13.08
CA ILE A 180 22.39 1.69 12.42
C ILE A 180 22.61 0.59 13.46
N THR A 181 22.06 -0.59 13.23
CA THR A 181 22.28 -1.76 14.09
C THR A 181 22.97 -2.85 13.29
N VAL A 182 24.19 -3.21 13.68
CA VAL A 182 24.88 -4.38 13.15
C VAL A 182 24.47 -5.60 13.97
N ILE A 183 24.11 -6.71 13.31
CA ILE A 183 23.75 -7.99 13.95
C ILE A 183 24.40 -9.15 13.21
N HIS A 184 24.78 -10.18 13.97
CA HIS A 184 25.33 -11.42 13.43
C HIS A 184 24.21 -12.42 13.10
N ALA A 185 24.15 -12.86 11.84
CA ALA A 185 23.12 -13.72 11.27
C ALA A 185 23.75 -14.98 10.64
N ASP A 186 24.44 -15.79 11.45
CA ASP A 186 25.06 -17.04 10.99
C ASP A 186 24.03 -18.12 10.66
N GLU A 187 24.19 -18.77 9.51
CA GLU A 187 23.42 -19.96 9.11
C GLU A 187 24.06 -21.27 9.60
N GLU A 188 25.35 -21.26 9.98
CA GLU A 188 26.10 -22.45 10.35
C GLU A 188 26.17 -22.64 11.87
N GLY A 189 25.18 -23.34 12.44
CA GLY A 189 25.38 -24.09 13.69
C GLY A 189 24.51 -23.76 14.90
N SER A 190 23.37 -23.06 14.77
CA SER A 190 22.55 -22.74 15.95
C SER A 190 21.09 -23.16 15.78
N GLU A 191 20.67 -24.18 16.55
CA GLU A 191 19.29 -24.34 17.02
C GLU A 191 18.92 -23.25 18.07
N ASP A 192 19.46 -22.03 17.93
CA ASP A 192 19.22 -20.91 18.85
C ASP A 192 18.02 -20.10 18.39
N ILE A 193 16.86 -20.57 18.82
CA ILE A 193 15.56 -19.98 18.51
C ILE A 193 15.47 -18.51 18.97
N GLU A 194 16.18 -18.13 20.04
CA GLU A 194 16.12 -16.76 20.58
C GLU A 194 16.91 -15.79 19.69
N GLN A 195 18.11 -16.19 19.25
CA GLN A 195 18.90 -15.42 18.29
C GLN A 195 18.17 -15.27 16.93
N ASP A 196 17.57 -16.35 16.43
CA ASP A 196 16.79 -16.31 15.18
C ASP A 196 15.59 -15.35 15.27
N MET A 197 14.85 -15.39 16.38
CA MET A 197 13.75 -14.46 16.62
C MET A 197 14.24 -13.01 16.72
N PHE A 198 15.41 -12.78 17.33
CA PHE A 198 16.01 -11.46 17.40
C PHE A 198 16.40 -10.91 16.03
N VAL A 199 17.08 -11.71 15.22
CA VAL A 199 17.49 -11.31 13.88
C VAL A 199 16.26 -10.96 13.04
N LYS A 200 15.23 -11.83 13.04
CA LYS A 200 13.98 -11.59 12.31
C LYS A 200 13.27 -10.33 12.78
N SER A 201 13.05 -10.17 14.08
CA SER A 201 12.36 -9.00 14.64
C SER A 201 13.12 -7.69 14.42
N THR A 202 14.45 -7.72 14.46
CA THR A 202 15.27 -6.54 14.21
C THR A 202 15.24 -6.16 12.73
N ILE A 203 15.33 -7.14 11.82
CA ILE A 203 15.18 -6.95 10.37
C ILE A 203 13.80 -6.39 10.02
N GLU A 204 12.72 -6.93 10.57
CA GLU A 204 11.34 -6.46 10.34
C GLU A 204 11.12 -5.03 10.83
N SER A 205 11.90 -4.58 11.83
CA SER A 205 11.81 -3.22 12.36
C SER A 205 12.61 -2.18 11.56
N ALA A 206 13.39 -2.60 10.56
CA ALA A 206 14.30 -1.74 9.82
C ALA A 206 13.65 -1.17 8.55
N GLU A 207 13.95 0.09 8.22
CA GLU A 207 13.61 0.70 6.93
C GLU A 207 14.55 0.21 5.81
N LEU A 208 15.75 -0.23 6.15
CA LEU A 208 16.73 -0.76 5.20
C LEU A 208 17.57 -1.86 5.85
N VAL A 209 17.76 -2.96 5.14
CA VAL A 209 18.67 -4.04 5.52
C VAL A 209 19.86 -4.05 4.56
N LEU A 210 21.07 -4.20 5.07
CA LEU A 210 22.30 -4.38 4.31
C LEU A 210 22.93 -5.71 4.72
N GLN A 211 22.89 -6.71 3.83
CA GLN A 211 23.41 -8.04 4.12
C GLN A 211 24.83 -8.23 3.57
N VAL A 212 25.70 -8.82 4.39
CA VAL A 212 27.09 -9.16 4.05
C VAL A 212 27.29 -10.66 4.25
N GLN A 213 27.47 -11.39 3.15
CA GLN A 213 27.59 -12.85 3.16
C GLN A 213 28.70 -13.35 2.24
N ALA A 214 29.18 -14.57 2.48
CA ALA A 214 30.15 -15.23 1.61
C ALA A 214 29.51 -15.63 0.27
N LEU A 215 30.31 -15.79 -0.77
CA LEU A 215 29.82 -16.33 -2.05
C LEU A 215 29.44 -17.81 -1.89
N GLY A 216 28.23 -18.19 -2.35
CA GLY A 216 27.78 -19.59 -2.36
C GLY A 216 28.65 -20.52 -3.21
N SER A 217 29.43 -19.98 -4.15
CA SER A 217 30.38 -20.74 -5.00
C SER A 217 31.72 -21.08 -4.33
N GLY A 218 31.95 -20.65 -3.08
CA GLY A 218 33.20 -20.86 -2.34
C GLY A 218 34.16 -19.65 -2.33
N LEU A 219 35.33 -19.82 -1.70
CA LEU A 219 36.32 -18.76 -1.47
C LEU A 219 37.05 -18.39 -2.77
N ALA A 220 36.89 -17.14 -3.24
CA ALA A 220 37.71 -16.55 -4.30
C ALA A 220 38.79 -15.64 -3.70
N ARG A 221 40.00 -15.66 -4.27
CA ARG A 221 41.16 -14.93 -3.73
C ARG A 221 40.99 -13.40 -3.75
N ASP A 222 40.12 -12.90 -4.63
CA ASP A 222 39.90 -11.47 -4.89
C ASP A 222 38.46 -11.00 -4.56
N VAL A 223 37.58 -11.89 -4.08
CA VAL A 223 36.18 -11.58 -3.74
C VAL A 223 35.82 -12.19 -2.39
N HIS A 224 35.58 -11.33 -1.40
CA HIS A 224 35.36 -11.74 -0.01
C HIS A 224 33.86 -11.91 0.36
N GLY A 225 32.92 -11.57 -0.53
CA GLY A 225 31.48 -11.71 -0.27
C GLY A 225 30.58 -11.29 -1.44
N GLN A 226 29.28 -11.63 -1.34
CA GLN A 226 28.22 -11.27 -2.29
C GLN A 226 27.59 -9.90 -1.95
N GLU A 227 27.16 -9.23 -3.00
CA GLU A 227 26.21 -8.10 -3.11
C GLU A 227 25.50 -7.62 -1.83
N ILE A 228 25.57 -6.31 -1.58
CA ILE A 228 24.73 -5.61 -0.61
C ILE A 228 23.32 -5.59 -1.20
N ALA A 229 22.44 -6.46 -0.70
CA ALA A 229 21.01 -6.34 -0.97
C ALA A 229 20.52 -5.06 -0.29
N ALA A 230 20.62 -3.91 -0.97
CA ALA A 230 19.89 -2.73 -0.57
C ALA A 230 18.39 -3.07 -0.68
N ALA A 231 17.64 -2.80 0.39
CA ALA A 231 16.18 -2.85 0.36
C ALA A 231 15.66 -2.09 -0.88
N PRO A 232 14.52 -2.50 -1.45
CA PRO A 232 13.92 -1.81 -2.58
C PRO A 232 13.69 -0.32 -2.26
N PRO A 233 13.45 0.52 -3.28
CA PRO A 233 13.26 1.96 -3.09
C PRO A 233 12.23 2.25 -1.99
N SER A 234 12.67 2.94 -0.94
CA SER A 234 11.77 3.39 0.12
C SER A 234 10.96 4.58 -0.41
N VAL A 235 9.64 4.45 -0.39
CA VAL A 235 8.71 5.52 -0.75
C VAL A 235 7.72 5.67 0.41
N GLU A 236 7.60 6.89 0.97
CA GLU A 236 6.63 7.16 2.03
C GLU A 236 5.20 6.90 1.51
N GLY A 237 4.36 6.24 2.30
CA GLY A 237 3.02 5.73 1.94
C GLY A 237 1.93 6.79 1.61
N LEU A 238 2.32 8.04 1.39
CA LEU A 238 1.54 9.10 0.74
C LEU A 238 2.51 10.04 -0.02
N SER A 239 3.08 9.58 -1.11
CA SER A 239 3.87 10.45 -2.00
C SER A 239 2.96 11.11 -3.05
N THR A 240 1.90 11.81 -2.63
CA THR A 240 1.02 12.50 -3.58
C THR A 240 1.35 13.99 -3.65
N VAL A 241 1.52 14.49 -4.87
CA VAL A 241 1.71 15.93 -5.12
C VAL A 241 0.32 16.57 -5.20
N PRO A 242 0.05 17.68 -4.48
CA PRO A 242 -1.24 18.37 -4.60
C PRO A 242 -1.54 18.75 -6.06
N VAL A 243 -2.72 18.39 -6.54
CA VAL A 243 -3.17 18.69 -7.91
C VAL A 243 -4.13 19.87 -7.91
N ASN A 244 -3.81 20.91 -8.68
CA ASN A 244 -4.73 22.00 -8.95
C ASN A 244 -5.46 21.74 -10.28
N ILE A 245 -6.62 21.10 -10.20
CA ILE A 245 -7.43 20.71 -11.37
C ILE A 245 -7.81 21.95 -12.19
N SER A 246 -8.27 23.03 -11.56
CA SER A 246 -8.69 24.24 -12.26
C SER A 246 -7.53 24.85 -13.07
N HIS A 247 -6.34 24.96 -12.47
CA HIS A 247 -5.16 25.44 -13.18
C HIS A 247 -4.75 24.49 -14.32
N GLY A 248 -4.79 23.18 -14.11
CA GLY A 248 -4.50 22.20 -15.15
C GLY A 248 -5.46 22.32 -16.35
N LEU A 249 -6.76 22.48 -16.08
CA LEU A 249 -7.77 22.69 -17.12
C LEU A 249 -7.55 24.02 -17.85
N ASP A 250 -7.17 25.10 -17.16
CA ASP A 250 -6.82 26.38 -17.79
C ASP A 250 -5.61 26.22 -18.75
N VAL A 251 -4.60 25.47 -18.34
CA VAL A 251 -3.43 25.16 -19.20
C VAL A 251 -3.88 24.37 -20.42
N ILE A 252 -4.67 23.30 -20.23
CA ILE A 252 -5.19 22.45 -21.31
C ILE A 252 -6.03 23.25 -22.30
N GLN A 253 -6.87 24.15 -21.82
CA GLN A 253 -7.73 25.00 -22.65
C GLN A 253 -6.93 25.96 -23.55
N ASN A 254 -5.76 26.43 -23.09
CA ASN A 254 -4.93 27.37 -23.83
C ASN A 254 -3.86 26.69 -24.71
N GLU A 255 -3.71 25.37 -24.61
CA GLU A 255 -2.77 24.57 -25.39
C GLU A 255 -3.28 24.30 -26.82
N LYS A 256 -2.34 24.11 -27.77
CA LYS A 256 -2.68 23.73 -29.15
C LYS A 256 -2.51 22.23 -29.35
N TRP A 257 -3.63 21.52 -29.39
CA TRP A 257 -3.64 20.07 -29.51
C TRP A 257 -3.37 19.60 -30.95
N GLN A 258 -2.54 18.56 -31.07
CA GLN A 258 -2.23 17.93 -32.36
C GLN A 258 -3.38 17.05 -32.88
N SER A 259 -4.23 16.56 -31.98
CA SER A 259 -5.40 15.75 -32.27
C SER A 259 -6.41 15.88 -31.12
N ASP A 260 -7.67 15.55 -31.39
CA ASP A 260 -8.71 15.51 -30.36
C ASP A 260 -8.38 14.47 -29.28
N ARG A 261 -7.84 13.29 -29.65
CA ARG A 261 -7.34 12.30 -28.69
C ARG A 261 -6.36 12.90 -27.69
N ALA A 262 -5.36 13.65 -28.15
CA ALA A 262 -4.35 14.22 -27.27
C ALA A 262 -4.94 15.20 -26.25
N PHE A 263 -5.98 15.94 -26.65
CA PHE A 263 -6.75 16.79 -25.73
C PHE A 263 -7.51 15.95 -24.69
N GLN A 264 -8.25 14.93 -25.12
CA GLN A 264 -9.04 14.08 -24.22
C GLN A 264 -8.15 13.32 -23.22
N ASP A 265 -7.01 12.77 -23.69
CA ASP A 265 -6.04 12.08 -22.85
C ASP A 265 -5.42 13.04 -21.82
N ALA A 266 -5.14 14.29 -22.19
CA ALA A 266 -4.62 15.28 -21.25
C ALA A 266 -5.62 15.64 -20.14
N VAL A 267 -6.91 15.70 -20.45
CA VAL A 267 -7.96 15.89 -19.44
C VAL A 267 -8.04 14.68 -18.51
N ALA A 268 -8.06 13.47 -19.06
CA ALA A 268 -8.09 12.23 -18.27
C ALA A 268 -6.87 12.13 -17.34
N LEU A 269 -5.66 12.28 -17.88
CA LEU A 269 -4.42 12.19 -17.12
C LEU A 269 -4.30 13.27 -16.03
N LEU A 270 -4.86 14.47 -16.24
CA LEU A 270 -4.91 15.49 -15.19
C LEU A 270 -5.75 15.04 -13.99
N LEU A 271 -6.90 14.41 -14.24
CA LEU A 271 -7.79 13.93 -13.19
C LEU A 271 -7.21 12.72 -12.48
N ASP A 272 -6.59 11.78 -13.21
CA ASP A 272 -5.96 10.58 -12.65
C ASP A 272 -4.83 10.93 -11.65
N LYS A 273 -4.18 12.10 -11.80
CA LYS A 273 -3.14 12.57 -10.85
C LYS A 273 -3.66 12.90 -9.46
N VAL A 274 -4.98 12.96 -9.26
CA VAL A 274 -5.58 13.16 -7.93
C VAL A 274 -5.50 11.87 -7.09
N HIS A 275 -5.23 10.72 -7.71
CA HIS A 275 -5.09 9.44 -7.04
C HIS A 275 -6.37 9.04 -6.28
N ASP A 276 -7.51 9.13 -6.97
CA ASP A 276 -8.84 8.78 -6.47
C ASP A 276 -9.63 8.13 -7.62
N ALA A 277 -9.89 6.84 -7.51
CA ALA A 277 -10.57 6.06 -8.55
C ALA A 277 -12.00 6.54 -8.85
N HIS A 278 -12.62 7.32 -7.95
CA HIS A 278 -13.93 7.89 -8.21
C HIS A 278 -13.88 9.12 -9.13
N LEU A 279 -12.73 9.82 -9.22
CA LEU A 279 -12.55 11.00 -10.08
C LEU A 279 -11.90 10.58 -11.40
N VAL A 280 -12.74 10.28 -12.40
CA VAL A 280 -12.29 9.74 -13.69
C VAL A 280 -12.98 10.45 -14.84
N TYR A 281 -12.26 10.70 -15.93
CA TYR A 281 -12.84 11.08 -17.21
C TYR A 281 -12.57 9.97 -18.24
N SER A 282 -13.63 9.42 -18.81
CA SER A 282 -13.58 8.26 -19.71
C SER A 282 -14.06 8.64 -21.12
N PRO A 283 -13.15 9.06 -22.02
CA PRO A 283 -13.48 9.30 -23.42
C PRO A 283 -13.62 7.97 -24.17
N PHE A 284 -14.84 7.42 -24.25
CA PHE A 284 -15.08 6.11 -24.87
C PHE A 284 -14.61 6.04 -26.31
N CYS A 285 -14.68 7.15 -27.07
CA CYS A 285 -14.19 7.23 -28.44
C CYS A 285 -12.73 6.77 -28.60
N TYR A 286 -11.86 7.04 -27.61
CA TYR A 286 -10.42 6.76 -27.70
C TYR A 286 -9.96 5.58 -26.85
N ARG A 287 -10.87 4.97 -26.09
CA ARG A 287 -10.59 3.86 -25.16
C ARG A 287 -11.21 2.52 -25.58
N GLN A 288 -11.68 2.38 -26.83
CA GLN A 288 -12.26 1.12 -27.33
C GLN A 288 -11.24 0.00 -27.53
N PHE A 289 -9.98 0.35 -27.81
CA PHE A 289 -8.91 -0.62 -27.99
C PHE A 289 -8.38 -1.07 -26.62
N VAL A 290 -7.96 -2.32 -26.54
CA VAL A 290 -7.19 -2.83 -25.38
C VAL A 290 -5.81 -3.23 -25.88
N PHE A 291 -4.77 -2.67 -25.28
CA PHE A 291 -3.39 -2.97 -25.61
C PHE A 291 -2.84 -3.92 -24.55
N TRP A 292 -2.27 -5.03 -24.97
CA TRP A 292 -1.74 -6.06 -24.08
C TRP A 292 -0.22 -6.13 -24.15
N GLN A 293 0.43 -6.27 -23.00
CA GLN A 293 1.76 -6.85 -22.91
C GLN A 293 1.65 -8.37 -22.78
N PRO A 294 2.17 -9.15 -23.73
CA PRO A 294 2.10 -10.61 -23.67
C PRO A 294 2.80 -11.26 -22.47
N ILE A 295 3.75 -10.56 -21.82
CA ILE A 295 4.40 -11.00 -20.59
C ILE A 295 3.74 -10.29 -19.41
N GLN A 296 3.26 -11.07 -18.45
CA GLN A 296 2.51 -10.56 -17.30
C GLN A 296 3.31 -10.85 -16.04
N LEU A 297 3.53 -9.81 -15.25
CA LEU A 297 4.53 -9.83 -14.19
C LEU A 297 3.89 -9.92 -12.81
N ASN A 298 4.49 -10.69 -11.90
CA ASN A 298 4.24 -10.62 -10.46
C ASN A 298 5.50 -10.17 -9.71
N SER A 299 5.28 -9.82 -8.45
CA SER A 299 6.34 -9.50 -7.51
C SER A 299 6.37 -10.54 -6.42
N LEU A 300 7.55 -11.11 -6.16
CA LEU A 300 7.73 -12.19 -5.19
C LEU A 300 8.88 -11.88 -4.24
N VAL A 301 8.74 -12.30 -3.00
CA VAL A 301 9.84 -12.42 -2.07
C VAL A 301 10.51 -13.79 -2.26
N ARG A 302 11.75 -13.78 -2.74
CA ARG A 302 12.60 -14.96 -2.94
C ARG A 302 13.96 -14.70 -2.30
N ASN A 303 14.41 -15.60 -1.42
CA ASN A 303 15.68 -15.45 -0.69
C ASN A 303 15.84 -14.06 -0.06
N GLN A 304 14.79 -13.62 0.63
CA GLN A 304 14.71 -12.32 1.29
C GLN A 304 14.77 -11.08 0.36
N ARG A 305 14.79 -11.26 -0.96
CA ARG A 305 14.77 -10.18 -1.95
C ARG A 305 13.40 -10.06 -2.59
N LEU A 306 12.95 -8.84 -2.83
CA LEU A 306 11.80 -8.57 -3.69
C LEU A 306 12.27 -8.63 -5.14
N ILE A 307 11.63 -9.46 -5.95
CA ILE A 307 11.99 -9.65 -7.36
C ILE A 307 10.79 -9.42 -8.27
N VAL A 308 11.05 -9.08 -9.53
CA VAL A 308 10.05 -9.07 -10.60
C VAL A 308 10.13 -10.41 -11.32
N ASN A 309 9.01 -11.08 -11.49
CA ASN A 309 8.94 -12.44 -12.01
C ASN A 309 7.84 -12.53 -13.08
N VAL A 310 8.02 -13.41 -14.06
CA VAL A 310 6.98 -13.67 -15.07
C VAL A 310 5.91 -14.58 -14.45
N ALA A 311 4.73 -14.02 -14.17
CA ALA A 311 3.60 -14.74 -13.60
C ALA A 311 2.94 -15.67 -14.63
N TYR A 312 2.67 -15.15 -15.82
CA TYR A 312 2.11 -15.90 -16.94
C TYR A 312 2.43 -15.22 -18.27
N VAL A 313 2.19 -15.93 -19.37
CA VAL A 313 2.35 -15.42 -20.74
C VAL A 313 1.05 -15.60 -21.51
N LYS A 314 0.74 -14.65 -22.38
CA LYS A 314 -0.45 -14.68 -23.26
C LYS A 314 -0.06 -15.14 -24.67
N ASP A 315 0.20 -16.44 -24.80
CA ASP A 315 0.55 -17.08 -26.09
C ASP A 315 -0.64 -17.15 -27.06
N ASP A 316 -1.85 -16.91 -26.55
CA ASP A 316 -3.08 -16.72 -27.33
C ASP A 316 -3.15 -15.37 -28.06
N ILE A 317 -2.51 -14.34 -27.51
CA ILE A 317 -2.45 -12.99 -28.10
C ILE A 317 -1.16 -12.79 -28.92
N TRP A 318 -0.04 -13.33 -28.44
CA TRP A 318 1.25 -13.26 -29.14
C TRP A 318 1.90 -14.65 -29.24
N PRO A 319 1.81 -15.34 -30.40
CA PRO A 319 2.26 -16.73 -30.55
C PRO A 319 3.75 -16.97 -30.27
N GLU A 320 4.59 -15.93 -30.34
CA GLU A 320 6.01 -16.00 -30.02
C GLU A 320 6.30 -16.02 -28.51
N ALA A 321 5.30 -15.71 -27.66
CA ALA A 321 5.43 -15.80 -26.22
C ALA A 321 5.61 -17.26 -25.78
N GLN A 322 6.65 -17.55 -24.98
CA GLN A 322 6.96 -18.92 -24.59
C GLN A 322 6.51 -19.21 -23.16
N LYS A 323 5.74 -20.29 -22.95
CA LYS A 323 5.33 -20.75 -21.62
C LYS A 323 6.51 -21.08 -20.70
N SER A 324 7.68 -21.40 -21.27
CA SER A 324 8.91 -21.62 -20.52
C SER A 324 9.44 -20.37 -19.83
N TRP A 325 8.95 -19.18 -20.17
CA TRP A 325 9.34 -17.94 -19.48
C TRP A 325 8.65 -17.76 -18.13
N VAL A 326 7.56 -18.50 -17.86
CA VAL A 326 6.85 -18.42 -16.58
C VAL A 326 7.77 -18.87 -15.45
N GLY A 327 7.87 -18.06 -14.39
CA GLY A 327 8.78 -18.29 -13.26
C GLY A 327 10.20 -17.78 -13.48
N CYS A 328 10.51 -17.20 -14.65
CA CYS A 328 11.78 -16.52 -14.86
C CYS A 328 11.79 -15.17 -14.14
N GLU A 329 12.95 -14.82 -13.57
CA GLU A 329 13.16 -13.51 -12.97
C GLU A 329 13.46 -12.50 -14.08
N VAL A 330 12.72 -11.38 -14.06
CA VAL A 330 12.96 -10.23 -14.93
C VAL A 330 13.93 -9.31 -14.22
N THR A 331 15.10 -9.14 -14.80
CA THR A 331 16.17 -8.31 -14.21
C THR A 331 16.15 -6.88 -14.73
N HIS A 332 15.78 -6.69 -16.01
CA HIS A 332 15.67 -5.38 -16.64
C HIS A 332 14.45 -5.31 -17.56
N ILE A 333 13.83 -4.14 -17.61
CA ILE A 333 12.81 -3.76 -18.60
C ILE A 333 13.36 -2.54 -19.32
N ASP A 334 13.50 -2.67 -20.64
CA ASP A 334 14.28 -1.76 -21.48
C ASP A 334 15.70 -1.58 -20.94
N ASP A 335 16.12 -0.34 -20.69
CA ASP A 335 17.46 0.00 -20.19
C ASP A 335 17.49 0.20 -18.66
N GLU A 336 16.40 -0.09 -17.95
CA GLU A 336 16.26 0.09 -16.50
C GLU A 336 16.17 -1.24 -15.74
N LYS A 337 16.59 -1.26 -14.47
CA LYS A 337 16.35 -2.42 -13.61
C LYS A 337 14.85 -2.64 -13.46
N ALA A 338 14.42 -3.89 -13.56
CA ALA A 338 12.99 -4.22 -13.62
C ALA A 338 12.22 -3.66 -12.42
N LEU A 339 12.76 -3.81 -11.20
CA LEU A 339 12.08 -3.31 -10.01
C LEU A 339 11.97 -1.78 -9.98
N ASP A 340 13.01 -1.06 -10.39
CA ASP A 340 13.00 0.40 -10.44
C ASP A 340 11.99 0.90 -11.49
N MET A 341 11.97 0.29 -12.67
CA MET A 341 11.00 0.59 -13.73
C MET A 341 9.56 0.37 -13.25
N VAL A 342 9.27 -0.78 -12.64
CA VAL A 342 7.93 -1.12 -12.13
C VAL A 342 7.51 -0.15 -11.01
N VAL A 343 8.39 0.16 -10.05
CA VAL A 343 8.07 1.11 -8.98
C VAL A 343 7.83 2.52 -9.54
N ASN A 344 8.67 2.98 -10.47
CA ASN A 344 8.48 4.26 -11.14
C ASN A 344 7.15 4.30 -11.91
N TYR A 345 6.80 3.21 -12.56
CA TYR A 345 5.53 3.07 -13.27
C TYR A 345 4.34 3.15 -12.30
N ALA A 346 4.37 2.41 -11.19
CA ALA A 346 3.33 2.48 -10.16
C ALA A 346 3.09 3.90 -9.63
N VAL A 347 4.17 4.64 -9.34
CA VAL A 347 4.10 6.01 -8.83
C VAL A 347 3.52 6.98 -9.86
N ASN A 348 3.85 6.80 -11.14
CA ASN A 348 3.57 7.81 -12.16
C ASN A 348 2.33 7.53 -13.02
N ASN A 349 1.89 6.28 -13.09
CA ASN A 349 0.87 5.83 -14.05
C ASN A 349 -0.38 5.22 -13.41
N ASN A 350 -0.42 4.98 -12.09
CA ASN A 350 -1.64 4.54 -11.41
C ASN A 350 -2.36 5.71 -10.71
N GLY A 351 -3.60 5.97 -11.12
CA GLY A 351 -4.45 7.04 -10.59
C GLY A 351 -5.49 6.58 -9.56
N GLU A 352 -5.46 5.32 -9.12
CA GLU A 352 -6.52 4.76 -8.26
C GLU A 352 -6.26 4.98 -6.77
N SER A 353 -5.00 5.03 -6.34
CA SER A 353 -4.64 5.04 -4.92
C SER A 353 -3.59 6.08 -4.57
N LYS A 354 -3.70 6.66 -3.38
CA LYS A 354 -2.68 7.55 -2.79
C LYS A 354 -1.51 6.77 -2.16
N ASP A 355 -1.67 5.47 -1.95
CA ASP A 355 -0.60 4.58 -1.48
C ASP A 355 0.12 3.93 -2.67
N VAL A 356 1.43 4.19 -2.75
CA VAL A 356 2.32 3.61 -3.75
C VAL A 356 2.34 2.09 -3.73
N ASN A 357 2.13 1.45 -2.58
CA ASN A 357 2.12 -0.01 -2.47
C ASN A 357 0.84 -0.61 -3.07
N THR A 358 -0.28 0.08 -2.91
CA THR A 358 -1.53 -0.27 -3.60
C THR A 358 -1.35 -0.06 -5.09
N CYS A 359 -0.79 1.08 -5.52
CA CYS A 359 -0.46 1.33 -6.93
C CYS A 359 0.48 0.25 -7.51
N TYR A 360 1.45 -0.21 -6.71
CA TYR A 360 2.37 -1.26 -7.08
C TYR A 360 1.64 -2.60 -7.22
N ASN A 361 0.77 -2.95 -6.27
CA ASN A 361 -0.08 -4.12 -6.41
C ASN A 361 -1.00 -4.01 -7.64
N ASN A 362 -1.49 -2.80 -7.95
CA ASN A 362 -2.36 -2.49 -9.09
C ASN A 362 -1.79 -2.95 -10.43
N ILE A 363 -0.49 -2.79 -10.61
CA ILE A 363 0.21 -3.08 -11.88
C ILE A 363 0.88 -4.46 -11.91
N MET A 364 0.77 -5.24 -10.84
CA MET A 364 1.41 -6.57 -10.72
C MET A 364 0.35 -7.65 -10.64
N ASN A 365 0.47 -8.71 -11.44
CA ASN A 365 -0.51 -9.77 -11.59
C ASN A 365 -0.06 -11.09 -10.95
N THR A 366 -0.69 -11.52 -9.85
CA THR A 366 -0.51 -12.87 -9.30
C THR A 366 -1.58 -13.84 -9.84
N LYS A 367 -1.35 -15.17 -9.77
CA LYS A 367 -2.41 -16.13 -10.13
C LYS A 367 -3.39 -16.35 -8.97
N SER A 368 -2.95 -16.14 -7.73
CA SER A 368 -3.82 -16.21 -6.55
C SER A 368 -4.90 -15.13 -6.56
N TYR A 369 -4.56 -13.92 -6.98
CA TYR A 369 -5.49 -12.82 -7.20
C TYR A 369 -5.16 -12.22 -8.56
N PHE A 370 -5.82 -12.72 -9.59
CA PHE A 370 -5.70 -12.12 -10.92
C PHE A 370 -6.47 -10.80 -10.92
N HIS A 371 -5.78 -9.69 -11.21
CA HIS A 371 -6.31 -8.35 -11.02
C HIS A 371 -6.80 -7.76 -12.34
N GLY A 372 -7.99 -8.13 -12.78
CA GLY A 372 -8.67 -7.42 -13.87
C GLY A 372 -9.66 -6.43 -13.30
N TRP A 373 -9.32 -5.18 -13.04
CA TRP A 373 -10.35 -4.14 -12.89
C TRP A 373 -10.32 -3.26 -14.13
N ASP A 374 -11.44 -3.21 -14.85
CA ASP A 374 -11.61 -2.43 -16.09
C ASP A 374 -12.09 -1.01 -15.75
N ASP A 375 -11.33 -0.29 -14.92
CA ASP A 375 -11.67 1.09 -14.50
C ASP A 375 -10.86 2.17 -15.24
N GLY A 376 -9.90 1.76 -16.07
CA GLY A 376 -9.10 2.67 -16.89
C GLY A 376 -7.75 3.05 -16.30
N ALA A 377 -7.33 2.43 -15.19
CA ALA A 377 -5.96 2.54 -14.73
C ALA A 377 -4.99 1.71 -15.59
N ASP A 378 -3.79 2.26 -15.78
CA ASP A 378 -2.73 1.70 -16.62
C ASP A 378 -2.08 0.51 -15.87
N ASP A 379 -2.54 -0.73 -16.09
CA ASP A 379 -1.83 -1.95 -15.61
C ASP A 379 -0.61 -2.19 -16.51
N LEU A 380 0.58 -2.42 -15.97
CA LEU A 380 1.77 -2.77 -16.76
C LEU A 380 1.53 -3.92 -17.76
N GLY A 381 0.58 -4.81 -17.45
CA GLY A 381 0.16 -5.90 -18.31
C GLY A 381 -0.84 -5.52 -19.41
N TYR A 382 -1.66 -4.47 -19.24
CA TYR A 382 -2.64 -4.04 -20.24
C TYR A 382 -3.14 -2.59 -20.04
N HIS A 383 -3.46 -1.92 -21.15
CA HIS A 383 -3.87 -0.51 -21.15
C HIS A 383 -5.04 -0.26 -22.10
N ARG A 384 -5.85 0.77 -21.79
CA ARG A 384 -6.76 1.40 -22.77
C ARG A 384 -6.19 2.69 -23.37
N PHE A 385 -5.14 3.24 -22.74
CA PHE A 385 -4.33 4.28 -23.35
C PHE A 385 -3.46 3.70 -24.46
N LEU A 386 -3.21 4.49 -25.49
CA LEU A 386 -2.25 4.13 -26.51
C LEU A 386 -0.85 4.09 -25.88
N PRO A 387 -0.12 2.95 -25.94
CA PRO A 387 1.23 2.88 -25.38
C PRO A 387 2.17 3.92 -26.00
N ALA A 388 3.04 4.50 -25.17
CA ALA A 388 4.02 5.50 -25.62
C ALA A 388 5.08 4.92 -26.58
N GLN A 389 5.29 3.60 -26.53
CA GLN A 389 6.20 2.86 -27.39
C GLN A 389 5.58 1.55 -27.85
N GLU A 390 6.04 1.03 -29.00
CA GLU A 390 5.47 -0.18 -29.60
C GLU A 390 6.00 -1.48 -28.97
N ILE A 391 7.19 -1.44 -28.34
CA ILE A 391 7.92 -2.63 -27.88
C ILE A 391 8.60 -2.33 -26.54
N HIS A 392 8.57 -3.28 -25.62
CA HIS A 392 9.47 -3.34 -24.46
C HIS A 392 10.51 -4.45 -24.64
N SER A 393 11.72 -4.25 -24.12
CA SER A 393 12.75 -5.29 -24.04
C SER A 393 12.79 -5.88 -22.63
N TYR A 394 12.62 -7.18 -22.48
CA TYR A 394 12.69 -7.85 -21.16
C TYR A 394 13.97 -8.69 -21.09
N THR A 395 14.85 -8.37 -20.15
CA THR A 395 16.04 -9.19 -19.86
C THR A 395 15.75 -10.09 -18.67
N MET A 396 15.77 -11.40 -18.91
CA MET A 396 15.28 -12.40 -17.98
C MET A 396 16.35 -13.48 -17.72
N ARG A 397 16.28 -14.10 -16.55
CA ARG A 397 17.02 -15.32 -16.21
C ARG A 397 16.04 -16.38 -15.71
N CYS A 398 16.17 -17.60 -16.21
CA CYS A 398 15.25 -18.71 -15.89
C CYS A 398 15.95 -19.74 -15.01
N PRO A 399 15.27 -20.33 -14.01
CA PRO A 399 15.85 -21.41 -13.21
C PRO A 399 16.27 -22.56 -14.12
N LYS A 400 17.42 -23.19 -13.84
CA LYS A 400 17.88 -24.34 -14.62
C LYS A 400 16.83 -25.45 -14.56
N LYS A 401 16.76 -26.22 -15.64
CA LYS A 401 15.81 -27.33 -15.73
C LYS A 401 16.03 -28.32 -14.58
N GLY A 402 15.01 -28.51 -13.74
CA GLY A 402 15.03 -29.42 -12.60
C GLY A 402 15.47 -28.78 -11.28
N THR A 403 15.78 -27.48 -11.26
CA THR A 403 16.03 -26.72 -10.03
C THR A 403 14.82 -25.83 -9.70
N LEU A 404 14.62 -25.57 -8.41
CA LEU A 404 13.65 -24.59 -7.94
C LEU A 404 14.27 -23.19 -8.00
N ALA A 405 13.46 -22.16 -8.26
CA ALA A 405 13.95 -20.78 -8.34
C ALA A 405 14.65 -20.32 -7.04
N ILE A 406 14.21 -20.81 -5.88
CA ILE A 406 14.83 -20.54 -4.57
C ILE A 406 16.28 -21.03 -4.45
N GLN A 407 16.71 -21.95 -5.32
CA GLN A 407 18.08 -22.50 -5.30
C GLN A 407 19.11 -21.60 -5.99
N GLU A 408 18.67 -20.49 -6.62
CA GLU A 408 19.53 -19.52 -7.31
C GLU A 408 20.43 -20.09 -8.42
N ASP A 409 20.09 -21.26 -8.96
CA ASP A 409 20.78 -21.86 -10.10
C ASP A 409 20.03 -21.50 -11.39
N PHE A 410 20.46 -20.42 -12.05
CA PHE A 410 19.84 -19.88 -13.26
C PHE A 410 20.65 -20.17 -14.53
N ASP A 411 19.96 -20.26 -15.67
CA ASP A 411 20.59 -20.17 -16.99
C ASP A 411 21.11 -18.75 -17.26
N GLU A 412 21.99 -18.61 -18.27
CA GLU A 412 22.50 -17.31 -18.69
C GLU A 412 21.35 -16.36 -19.06
N PRO A 413 21.40 -15.08 -18.63
CA PRO A 413 20.36 -14.12 -18.95
C PRO A 413 20.20 -13.92 -20.47
N PHE A 414 18.96 -13.71 -20.90
CA PHE A 414 18.62 -13.42 -22.29
C PHE A 414 17.60 -12.29 -22.38
N THR A 415 17.60 -11.58 -23.51
CA THR A 415 16.70 -10.46 -23.76
C THR A 415 15.71 -10.79 -24.86
N VAL A 416 14.43 -10.51 -24.62
CA VAL A 416 13.35 -10.66 -25.60
C VAL A 416 12.72 -9.31 -25.88
N LYS A 417 12.38 -9.04 -27.15
CA LYS A 417 11.64 -7.85 -27.56
C LYS A 417 10.17 -8.20 -27.69
N VAL A 418 9.34 -7.59 -26.88
CA VAL A 418 7.93 -7.93 -26.72
C VAL A 418 7.08 -6.75 -27.20
N PRO A 419 6.29 -6.92 -28.26
CA PRO A 419 5.43 -5.87 -28.77
C PRO A 419 4.20 -5.69 -27.89
N TRP A 420 3.68 -4.46 -27.87
CA TRP A 420 2.29 -4.22 -27.49
C TRP A 420 1.37 -4.82 -28.55
N VAL A 421 0.38 -5.62 -28.12
CA VAL A 421 -0.61 -6.22 -29.02
C VAL A 421 -1.96 -5.57 -28.80
N ALA A 422 -2.47 -4.90 -29.83
CA ALA A 422 -3.77 -4.26 -29.80
C ALA A 422 -4.89 -5.28 -30.11
N GLN A 423 -5.83 -5.42 -29.19
CA GLN A 423 -7.13 -6.01 -29.43
C GLN A 423 -8.06 -4.95 -30.02
N VAL A 424 -8.65 -5.27 -31.17
CA VAL A 424 -9.40 -4.31 -31.99
C VAL A 424 -10.91 -4.60 -31.88
N PRO A 425 -11.76 -3.59 -31.59
CA PRO A 425 -13.21 -3.75 -31.55
C PRO A 425 -13.76 -4.12 -32.94
N GLN A 426 -14.86 -4.87 -33.00
CA GLN A 426 -15.33 -5.46 -34.27
C GLN A 426 -16.35 -4.60 -35.02
N GLY A 427 -16.95 -3.61 -34.34
CA GLY A 427 -18.03 -2.80 -34.87
C GLY A 427 -17.60 -1.67 -35.82
N PHE A 428 -16.50 -1.77 -36.55
CA PHE A 428 -16.12 -0.76 -37.55
C PHE A 428 -15.29 -1.33 -38.71
N ILE A 429 -15.33 -0.66 -39.86
CA ILE A 429 -14.55 -1.01 -41.06
C ILE A 429 -13.77 0.18 -41.64
N ASP A 430 -14.10 1.40 -41.21
CA ASP A 430 -13.50 2.66 -41.61
C ASP A 430 -13.69 3.72 -40.51
N ALA A 431 -13.14 4.92 -40.72
CA ALA A 431 -13.22 6.01 -39.74
C ALA A 431 -14.66 6.50 -39.51
N ASP A 432 -15.51 6.51 -40.54
CA ASP A 432 -16.90 6.97 -40.43
C ASP A 432 -17.76 6.02 -39.61
N SER A 433 -17.63 4.71 -39.84
CA SER A 433 -18.30 3.68 -39.03
C SER A 433 -17.79 3.68 -37.59
N TYR A 434 -16.48 3.86 -37.36
CA TYR A 434 -15.93 4.01 -36.01
C TYR A 434 -16.52 5.22 -35.27
N TRP A 435 -16.53 6.38 -35.93
CA TRP A 435 -17.07 7.60 -35.34
C TRP A 435 -18.55 7.44 -34.96
N ASN A 436 -19.37 6.92 -35.88
CA ASN A 436 -20.80 6.75 -35.63
C ASN A 436 -21.09 5.72 -34.54
N ASN A 437 -20.31 4.64 -34.46
CA ASN A 437 -20.58 3.55 -33.54
C ASN A 437 -20.02 3.80 -32.13
N TYR A 438 -18.89 4.50 -32.00
CA TYR A 438 -18.19 4.64 -30.71
C TYR A 438 -18.04 6.08 -30.19
N CYS A 439 -17.97 7.07 -31.08
CA CYS A 439 -17.63 8.44 -30.70
C CYS A 439 -18.84 9.38 -30.62
N LYS A 440 -19.76 9.25 -31.57
CA LYS A 440 -20.89 10.16 -31.71
C LYS A 440 -21.89 9.94 -30.59
N SER A 441 -22.11 10.95 -29.76
CA SER A 441 -23.24 10.96 -28.84
C SER A 441 -24.53 11.36 -29.57
N SER A 442 -25.66 10.79 -29.14
CA SER A 442 -27.01 11.30 -29.48
C SER A 442 -27.18 12.78 -29.07
N HIS A 443 -26.37 13.24 -28.11
CA HIS A 443 -26.34 14.59 -27.56
C HIS A 443 -25.32 15.53 -28.23
N SER A 444 -24.66 15.11 -29.32
CA SER A 444 -23.66 15.92 -30.06
C SER A 444 -24.17 17.29 -30.56
N SER A 445 -25.48 17.45 -30.72
CA SER A 445 -26.15 18.70 -31.09
C SER A 445 -27.13 19.19 -30.02
N PHE A 446 -26.99 18.68 -28.79
CA PHE A 446 -27.84 19.06 -27.67
C PHE A 446 -27.63 20.54 -27.36
N SER A 447 -28.71 21.30 -27.41
CA SER A 447 -28.71 22.73 -27.11
C SER A 447 -29.83 23.02 -26.13
N LYS A 448 -29.76 24.15 -25.42
CA LYS A 448 -30.85 24.61 -24.53
C LYS A 448 -32.21 24.75 -25.25
N ARG A 449 -32.29 24.71 -26.58
CA ARG A 449 -33.56 24.66 -27.34
C ARG A 449 -34.14 23.24 -27.52
N ASN A 450 -33.34 22.19 -27.33
CA ASN A 450 -33.75 20.79 -27.45
C ASN A 450 -34.38 20.21 -26.17
N LEU A 451 -34.48 21.01 -25.10
CA LEU A 451 -35.07 20.62 -23.79
C LEU A 451 -36.49 20.03 -23.89
N ALA A 452 -37.25 20.35 -24.94
CA ALA A 452 -38.56 19.76 -25.18
C ALA A 452 -38.55 18.25 -25.50
N LYS A 453 -37.37 17.66 -25.75
CA LYS A 453 -37.20 16.22 -26.05
C LYS A 453 -36.57 15.40 -24.92
N GLY A 454 -36.12 16.02 -23.82
CA GLY A 454 -35.43 15.33 -22.73
C GLY A 454 -34.06 14.76 -23.12
N PHE A 455 -33.41 14.07 -22.18
CA PHE A 455 -32.18 13.30 -22.44
C PHE A 455 -32.49 11.94 -23.10
N ASP A 456 -31.55 11.41 -23.87
CA ASP A 456 -31.61 10.03 -24.37
C ASP A 456 -31.23 9.05 -23.25
N MET A 457 -32.27 8.51 -22.59
CA MET A 457 -32.12 7.62 -21.45
C MET A 457 -31.49 6.26 -21.81
N GLU A 458 -31.65 5.79 -23.05
CA GLU A 458 -31.03 4.54 -23.49
C GLU A 458 -29.52 4.70 -23.63
N GLU A 459 -29.06 5.82 -24.22
CA GLU A 459 -27.63 6.11 -24.31
C GLU A 459 -27.01 6.35 -22.92
N LEU A 460 -27.67 7.13 -22.04
CA LEU A 460 -27.15 7.38 -20.69
C LEU A 460 -27.03 6.09 -19.88
N LYS A 461 -28.01 5.19 -19.98
CA LYS A 461 -27.96 3.88 -19.31
C LYS A 461 -26.83 3.02 -19.85
N MET A 462 -26.68 2.93 -21.18
CA MET A 462 -25.57 2.20 -21.82
C MET A 462 -24.21 2.71 -21.35
N ILE A 463 -24.03 4.04 -21.26
CA ILE A 463 -22.81 4.66 -20.75
C ILE A 463 -22.58 4.29 -19.28
N HIS A 464 -23.60 4.46 -18.43
CA HIS A 464 -23.50 4.20 -16.99
C HIS A 464 -23.15 2.74 -16.68
N GLU A 465 -23.76 1.80 -17.40
CA GLU A 465 -23.54 0.36 -17.24
C GLU A 465 -22.22 -0.12 -17.89
N GLY A 466 -21.39 0.78 -18.43
CA GLY A 466 -20.13 0.44 -19.08
C GLY A 466 -20.29 -0.29 -20.42
N GLN A 467 -21.51 -0.41 -20.94
CA GLN A 467 -21.84 -1.10 -22.20
C GLN A 467 -21.42 -0.30 -23.44
N ALA A 468 -20.86 0.90 -23.26
CA ALA A 468 -20.28 1.70 -24.32
C ALA A 468 -18.93 1.18 -24.83
N PHE A 469 -18.28 0.25 -24.11
CA PHE A 469 -17.08 -0.45 -24.58
C PHE A 469 -17.43 -1.75 -25.29
N ASP A 470 -16.91 -1.93 -26.51
CA ASP A 470 -17.10 -3.18 -27.29
C ASP A 470 -16.21 -4.32 -26.77
N LEU A 471 -15.04 -3.97 -26.24
CA LEU A 471 -14.11 -4.90 -25.63
C LEU A 471 -14.18 -4.77 -24.12
N SER A 472 -14.54 -5.87 -23.45
CA SER A 472 -14.34 -6.04 -22.01
C SER A 472 -13.28 -7.12 -21.78
N PRO A 473 -12.27 -6.89 -20.93
CA PRO A 473 -11.30 -7.92 -20.57
C PRO A 473 -12.04 -9.11 -19.96
N GLN A 474 -11.86 -10.32 -20.50
CA GLN A 474 -12.58 -11.53 -20.04
C GLN A 474 -12.28 -11.94 -18.58
N ASN A 475 -11.32 -11.28 -17.94
CA ASN A 475 -10.94 -11.47 -16.54
C ASN A 475 -11.18 -10.23 -15.67
N ALA A 476 -11.98 -9.27 -16.15
CA ALA A 476 -12.36 -8.11 -15.34
C ALA A 476 -13.31 -8.56 -14.21
N VAL A 477 -12.83 -8.53 -12.97
CA VAL A 477 -13.52 -8.82 -11.71
C VAL A 477 -14.81 -7.99 -11.55
N GLY A 478 -14.96 -6.91 -12.33
CA GLY A 478 -16.19 -6.09 -12.40
C GLY A 478 -17.44 -6.80 -12.94
N GLY A 479 -17.31 -8.02 -13.48
CA GLY A 479 -18.44 -8.87 -13.88
C GLY A 479 -18.53 -10.15 -13.08
N SER A 480 -18.65 -10.10 -11.74
CA SER A 480 -18.74 -11.32 -10.94
C SER A 480 -20.01 -12.10 -11.30
N ARG A 481 -19.88 -13.13 -12.15
CA ARG A 481 -20.85 -14.22 -12.28
C ARG A 481 -20.71 -15.25 -11.13
N GLY A 482 -19.98 -14.91 -10.07
CA GLY A 482 -19.74 -15.71 -8.87
C GLY A 482 -20.44 -15.14 -7.63
N PRO A 483 -20.41 -15.85 -6.49
CA PRO A 483 -21.00 -15.38 -5.23
C PRO A 483 -20.28 -14.12 -4.71
N TYR A 484 -21.05 -13.16 -4.16
CA TYR A 484 -20.51 -11.91 -3.59
C TYR A 484 -19.60 -12.15 -2.37
N ALA A 485 -19.87 -13.22 -1.63
CA ALA A 485 -19.08 -13.66 -0.48
C ALA A 485 -18.97 -15.19 -0.43
N GLU A 486 -17.78 -15.70 -0.15
CA GLU A 486 -17.52 -17.14 0.05
C GLU A 486 -17.03 -17.44 1.46
N PHE A 487 -17.51 -18.55 2.02
CA PHE A 487 -17.16 -19.03 3.36
C PHE A 487 -16.34 -20.31 3.27
N ILE A 488 -15.02 -20.19 3.40
CA ILE A 488 -14.07 -21.29 3.26
C ILE A 488 -13.57 -21.76 4.63
N THR A 489 -13.50 -23.07 4.82
CA THR A 489 -12.81 -23.68 5.97
C THR A 489 -11.46 -24.21 5.53
N LEU A 490 -10.42 -23.92 6.30
CA LEU A 490 -9.07 -24.43 6.05
C LEU A 490 -8.90 -25.84 6.62
N ASP A 491 -7.86 -26.54 6.15
CA ASP A 491 -7.58 -27.93 6.54
C ASP A 491 -6.38 -28.05 7.50
N GLY A 492 -6.24 -29.22 8.12
CA GLY A 492 -5.10 -29.58 8.95
C GLY A 492 -4.96 -28.70 10.20
N GLN A 493 -3.76 -28.19 10.46
CA GLN A 493 -3.49 -27.34 11.62
C GLN A 493 -4.27 -26.00 11.62
N ASN A 494 -4.89 -25.64 10.50
CA ASN A 494 -5.69 -24.42 10.34
C ASN A 494 -7.21 -24.66 10.44
N GLU A 495 -7.67 -25.87 10.79
CA GLU A 495 -9.10 -26.24 10.78
C GLU A 495 -10.03 -25.35 11.65
N LYS A 496 -9.45 -24.59 12.58
CA LYS A 496 -10.17 -23.64 13.45
C LYS A 496 -10.24 -22.22 12.89
N VAL A 497 -9.66 -21.98 11.72
CA VAL A 497 -9.68 -20.69 11.03
C VAL A 497 -10.59 -20.80 9.80
N GLY A 498 -11.57 -19.89 9.73
CA GLY A 498 -12.43 -19.72 8.55
C GLY A 498 -12.03 -18.48 7.77
N VAL A 499 -12.19 -18.52 6.45
CA VAL A 499 -11.99 -17.37 5.57
C VAL A 499 -13.34 -16.92 5.02
N ILE A 500 -13.63 -15.64 5.16
CA ILE A 500 -14.74 -14.96 4.48
C ILE A 500 -14.10 -14.13 3.37
N ASP A 501 -14.19 -14.61 2.14
CA ASP A 501 -13.71 -13.90 0.95
C ASP A 501 -14.85 -13.06 0.38
N ILE A 502 -14.71 -11.73 0.40
CA ILE A 502 -15.71 -10.81 -0.15
C ILE A 502 -15.12 -10.15 -1.39
N GLN A 503 -15.54 -10.63 -2.55
CA GLN A 503 -14.95 -10.22 -3.83
C GLN A 503 -15.50 -8.89 -4.34
N SER A 504 -16.76 -8.56 -4.02
CA SER A 504 -17.37 -7.29 -4.44
C SER A 504 -18.60 -6.94 -3.59
N PHE A 505 -18.83 -5.64 -3.37
CA PHE A 505 -20.09 -5.14 -2.82
C PHE A 505 -21.06 -4.65 -3.91
N SER A 506 -20.76 -4.87 -5.19
CA SER A 506 -21.59 -4.45 -6.33
C SER A 506 -22.84 -5.34 -6.45
N ILE A 507 -23.74 -5.23 -5.47
CA ILE A 507 -24.91 -6.09 -5.28
C ILE A 507 -26.13 -5.39 -5.90
N PRO A 508 -26.69 -5.93 -7.00
CA PRO A 508 -27.93 -5.43 -7.57
C PRO A 508 -29.08 -5.56 -6.58
N ALA A 509 -30.09 -4.70 -6.73
CA ALA A 509 -31.27 -4.71 -5.87
C ALA A 509 -31.99 -6.08 -5.81
N SER A 510 -31.95 -6.86 -6.90
CA SER A 510 -32.53 -8.21 -6.98
C SER A 510 -31.85 -9.22 -6.06
N ASP A 511 -30.58 -9.00 -5.72
CA ASP A 511 -29.72 -10.00 -5.09
C ASP A 511 -29.49 -9.70 -3.60
N ARG A 512 -29.94 -8.53 -3.11
CA ARG A 512 -29.77 -8.09 -1.72
C ARG A 512 -30.24 -9.12 -0.69
N GLN A 513 -31.41 -9.73 -0.91
CA GLN A 513 -31.92 -10.75 0.00
C GLN A 513 -31.05 -12.00 0.00
N ALA A 514 -30.66 -12.48 -1.18
CA ALA A 514 -29.80 -13.66 -1.32
C ALA A 514 -28.45 -13.43 -0.64
N PHE A 515 -27.84 -12.25 -0.84
CA PHE A 515 -26.60 -11.86 -0.18
C PHE A 515 -26.71 -11.92 1.35
N VAL A 516 -27.76 -11.34 1.94
CA VAL A 516 -27.97 -11.38 3.39
C VAL A 516 -28.15 -12.81 3.87
N ASP A 517 -28.99 -13.60 3.21
CA ASP A 517 -29.30 -14.98 3.60
C ASP A 517 -28.05 -15.88 3.53
N ASP A 518 -27.29 -15.76 2.44
CA ASP A 518 -26.05 -16.52 2.21
C ASP A 518 -24.97 -16.14 3.24
N PHE A 519 -24.83 -14.85 3.54
CA PHE A 519 -23.85 -14.37 4.52
C PHE A 519 -24.16 -14.90 5.93
N LEU A 520 -25.43 -14.83 6.36
CA LEU A 520 -25.84 -15.35 7.66
C LEU A 520 -25.73 -16.88 7.74
N ALA A 521 -26.13 -17.59 6.68
CA ALA A 521 -25.99 -19.04 6.60
C ALA A 521 -24.51 -19.48 6.66
N GLY A 522 -23.61 -18.72 6.02
CA GLY A 522 -22.17 -18.91 6.09
C GLY A 522 -21.62 -18.81 7.52
N LEU A 523 -22.01 -17.77 8.26
CA LEU A 523 -21.63 -17.60 9.66
C LEU A 523 -22.18 -18.72 10.56
N GLU A 524 -23.45 -19.10 10.40
CA GLU A 524 -24.02 -20.24 11.14
C GLU A 524 -23.28 -21.55 10.84
N ASN A 525 -22.82 -21.75 9.61
CA ASN A 525 -22.02 -22.90 9.23
C ASN A 525 -20.65 -22.88 9.91
N PHE A 526 -19.97 -21.73 9.97
CA PHE A 526 -18.74 -21.55 10.72
C PHE A 526 -18.93 -21.84 12.21
N GLU A 527 -20.05 -21.42 12.82
CA GLU A 527 -20.38 -21.78 14.20
C GLU A 527 -20.53 -23.30 14.37
N LYS A 528 -21.31 -23.96 13.50
CA LYS A 528 -21.54 -25.42 13.52
C LYS A 528 -20.25 -26.23 13.35
N LYS A 529 -19.33 -25.75 12.51
CA LYS A 529 -18.02 -26.38 12.28
C LYS A 529 -16.99 -26.07 13.38
N GLY A 530 -17.32 -25.21 14.34
CA GLY A 530 -16.42 -24.91 15.44
C GLY A 530 -15.26 -23.99 15.06
N ILE A 531 -15.44 -23.11 14.05
CA ILE A 531 -14.44 -22.10 13.67
C ILE A 531 -14.27 -21.09 14.82
N GLU A 532 -13.03 -20.83 15.21
CA GLU A 532 -12.66 -19.99 16.36
C GLU A 532 -12.11 -18.63 15.93
N LYS A 533 -11.53 -18.54 14.73
CA LYS A 533 -10.94 -17.31 14.17
C LYS A 533 -11.37 -17.10 12.72
N ILE A 534 -11.47 -15.84 12.31
CA ILE A 534 -11.92 -15.45 10.96
C ILE A 534 -10.85 -14.59 10.28
N ILE A 535 -10.48 -14.96 9.06
CA ILE A 535 -9.83 -14.07 8.10
C ILE A 535 -10.94 -13.46 7.25
N LEU A 536 -11.07 -12.13 7.29
CA LEU A 536 -11.94 -11.37 6.40
C LEU A 536 -11.08 -10.88 5.24
N ASP A 537 -11.11 -11.62 4.13
CA ASP A 537 -10.37 -11.27 2.94
C ASP A 537 -11.17 -10.28 2.08
N LEU A 538 -10.54 -9.12 1.91
CA LEU A 538 -11.06 -7.96 1.20
C LEU A 538 -10.14 -7.59 0.02
N SER A 539 -9.22 -8.48 -0.35
CA SER A 539 -8.27 -8.26 -1.44
C SER A 539 -9.00 -8.11 -2.77
N SER A 540 -8.58 -7.15 -3.60
CA SER A 540 -9.18 -6.84 -4.91
C SER A 540 -10.65 -6.39 -4.90
N ASN A 541 -11.22 -6.06 -3.74
CA ASN A 541 -12.59 -5.55 -3.63
C ASN A 541 -12.64 -4.02 -3.70
N GLY A 542 -13.01 -3.46 -4.85
CA GLY A 542 -13.14 -2.00 -5.03
C GLY A 542 -14.46 -1.39 -4.51
N GLY A 543 -15.35 -2.19 -3.90
CA GLY A 543 -16.56 -1.71 -3.22
C GLY A 543 -17.88 -1.97 -3.98
N GLY A 544 -18.85 -1.06 -3.83
CA GLY A 544 -20.23 -1.22 -4.32
C GLY A 544 -21.28 -0.62 -3.37
N ASP A 545 -22.39 -1.31 -3.12
CA ASP A 545 -23.49 -0.82 -2.28
C ASP A 545 -23.06 -0.63 -0.81
N ALA A 546 -22.97 0.62 -0.35
CA ALA A 546 -22.51 0.97 0.99
C ALA A 546 -23.32 0.32 2.12
N CYS A 547 -24.60 0.05 1.89
CA CYS A 547 -25.47 -0.57 2.88
C CYS A 547 -25.21 -2.06 3.08
N ALA A 548 -24.64 -2.74 2.09
CA ALA A 548 -24.12 -4.08 2.27
C ALA A 548 -22.92 -4.10 3.25
N GLY A 549 -22.07 -3.08 3.18
CA GLY A 549 -20.98 -2.88 4.13
C GLY A 549 -21.51 -2.65 5.56
N GLU A 550 -22.48 -1.75 5.72
CA GLU A 550 -23.15 -1.51 7.01
C GLU A 550 -23.76 -2.78 7.60
N PHE A 551 -24.42 -3.60 6.77
CA PHE A 551 -24.95 -4.89 7.18
C PHE A 551 -23.87 -5.82 7.75
N ILE A 552 -22.73 -5.96 7.08
CA ILE A 552 -21.64 -6.85 7.56
C ILE A 552 -21.08 -6.35 8.89
N ILE A 553 -20.79 -5.06 9.01
CA ILE A 553 -20.22 -4.48 10.22
C ILE A 553 -21.17 -4.68 11.41
N ASN A 554 -22.46 -4.40 11.21
CA ASN A 554 -23.48 -4.55 12.25
C ASN A 554 -23.72 -6.03 12.61
N THR A 555 -23.60 -6.95 11.65
CA THR A 555 -23.70 -8.39 11.89
C THR A 555 -22.63 -8.90 12.86
N PHE A 556 -21.40 -8.37 12.78
CA PHE A 556 -20.33 -8.74 13.71
C PHE A 556 -20.38 -8.01 15.05
N PHE A 557 -20.69 -6.70 15.08
CA PHE A 557 -20.47 -5.87 16.28
C PHE A 557 -21.68 -5.08 16.81
N ASN A 558 -22.85 -5.10 16.16
CA ASN A 558 -24.12 -4.45 16.54
C ASN A 558 -24.12 -2.92 16.82
N SER A 559 -23.03 -2.33 17.29
CA SER A 559 -22.90 -0.90 17.65
C SER A 559 -21.61 -0.35 17.07
N THR A 560 -21.75 0.47 16.05
CA THR A 560 -20.64 1.09 15.34
C THR A 560 -20.86 2.60 15.33
N PRO A 561 -19.85 3.43 15.67
CA PRO A 561 -19.97 4.88 15.53
C PRO A 561 -20.36 5.21 14.10
N MET A 562 -21.42 5.99 13.89
CA MET A 562 -21.76 6.50 12.57
C MET A 562 -20.57 7.30 12.04
N TYR A 563 -20.27 7.16 10.75
CA TYR A 563 -19.22 7.95 10.10
C TYR A 563 -19.93 9.17 9.51
N PRO A 564 -19.88 10.33 10.21
CA PRO A 564 -20.53 11.52 9.71
C PRO A 564 -19.86 11.96 8.42
N SER A 565 -20.64 12.62 7.59
CA SER A 565 -20.18 13.13 6.31
C SER A 565 -20.96 14.36 5.93
N ASP A 566 -20.39 15.19 5.10
CA ASP A 566 -21.14 16.28 4.49
C ASP A 566 -20.90 16.36 2.99
N ILE A 567 -21.67 17.24 2.37
CA ILE A 567 -21.75 17.40 0.92
C ILE A 567 -21.58 18.88 0.62
N LYS A 568 -20.72 19.18 -0.36
CA LYS A 568 -20.48 20.56 -0.78
C LYS A 568 -21.79 21.23 -1.20
N TYR A 569 -22.08 22.39 -0.61
CA TYR A 569 -23.29 23.15 -0.88
C TYR A 569 -23.21 23.89 -2.22
N THR A 570 -24.24 23.73 -3.06
CA THR A 570 -24.49 24.56 -4.23
C THR A 570 -25.98 24.89 -4.37
N PRO A 571 -26.34 26.09 -4.89
CA PRO A 571 -27.74 26.43 -5.12
C PRO A 571 -28.47 25.50 -6.09
N PHE A 572 -27.75 24.88 -7.03
CA PHE A 572 -28.33 23.92 -7.97
C PHE A 572 -28.66 22.59 -7.27
N LEU A 573 -27.69 22.01 -6.56
CA LEU A 573 -27.91 20.75 -5.84
C LEU A 573 -28.98 20.90 -4.74
N GLU A 574 -29.19 22.10 -4.16
CA GLU A 574 -30.32 22.35 -3.27
C GLU A 574 -31.67 22.10 -3.95
N ARG A 575 -31.83 22.54 -5.21
CA ARG A 575 -33.07 22.30 -5.97
C ARG A 575 -33.25 20.83 -6.27
N VAL A 576 -32.17 20.12 -6.59
CA VAL A 576 -32.17 18.67 -6.81
C VAL A 576 -32.59 17.92 -5.57
N VAL A 577 -31.96 18.18 -4.41
CA VAL A 577 -32.30 17.53 -3.14
C VAL A 577 -33.74 17.81 -2.75
N LYS A 578 -34.22 19.06 -2.84
CA LYS A 578 -35.63 19.39 -2.58
C LYS A 578 -36.59 18.58 -3.46
N LYS A 579 -36.31 18.50 -4.77
CA LYS A 579 -37.14 17.72 -5.70
C LYS A 579 -37.12 16.23 -5.41
N ALA A 580 -35.97 15.68 -5.03
CA ALA A 580 -35.83 14.28 -4.64
C ALA A 580 -36.74 13.92 -3.45
N TYR A 581 -36.77 14.77 -2.41
CA TYR A 581 -37.68 14.57 -1.28
C TYR A 581 -39.17 14.80 -1.63
N GLU A 582 -39.49 15.76 -2.49
CA GLU A 582 -40.87 15.96 -2.96
C GLU A 582 -41.41 14.73 -3.71
N GLN A 583 -40.57 14.05 -4.48
CA GLN A 583 -40.95 12.91 -5.32
C GLN A 583 -40.64 11.55 -4.71
N GLN A 584 -39.92 11.49 -3.58
CA GLN A 584 -39.44 10.26 -2.94
C GLN A 584 -38.64 9.39 -3.92
N ALA A 585 -37.69 10.00 -4.63
CA ALA A 585 -36.92 9.37 -5.70
C ALA A 585 -35.42 9.70 -5.59
N THR A 586 -34.60 8.96 -6.33
CA THR A 586 -33.11 9.09 -6.41
C THR A 586 -32.39 8.81 -5.09
N LYS A 587 -31.06 8.82 -5.09
CA LYS A 587 -30.23 8.52 -3.90
C LYS A 587 -30.27 9.60 -2.81
N TRP A 588 -30.70 10.82 -3.13
CA TRP A 588 -30.62 11.94 -2.19
C TRP A 588 -31.50 11.77 -0.95
N ILE A 589 -32.51 10.89 -1.00
CA ILE A 589 -33.38 10.58 0.14
C ILE A 589 -32.75 9.57 1.13
N ASP A 590 -31.66 8.90 0.74
CA ASP A 590 -30.97 7.93 1.58
C ASP A 590 -30.10 8.59 2.66
N TYR A 591 -29.93 9.92 2.59
CA TYR A 591 -29.17 10.69 3.57
C TYR A 591 -30.10 11.25 4.65
N GLN A 592 -29.69 11.11 5.91
CA GLN A 592 -30.47 11.56 7.06
C GLN A 592 -29.61 12.37 8.01
N SER A 593 -30.24 13.35 8.65
CA SER A 593 -29.66 14.12 9.75
C SER A 593 -30.46 13.86 11.02
N PRO A 594 -29.81 13.71 12.18
CA PRO A 594 -30.52 13.65 13.46
C PRO A 594 -31.19 14.99 13.83
N ASN A 595 -30.77 16.10 13.21
CA ASN A 595 -31.19 17.45 13.57
C ASN A 595 -32.27 18.02 12.64
N TYR A 596 -32.43 17.47 11.43
CA TYR A 596 -33.29 18.03 10.40
C TYR A 596 -34.09 16.94 9.68
N GLU A 597 -35.32 17.26 9.32
CA GLU A 597 -36.20 16.40 8.53
C GLU A 597 -36.21 16.80 7.05
N GLY A 598 -36.49 15.83 6.17
CA GLY A 598 -36.64 16.09 4.75
C GLY A 598 -35.37 16.65 4.10
N ALA A 599 -35.51 17.59 3.17
CA ALA A 599 -34.41 18.19 2.42
C ALA A 599 -33.61 19.26 3.21
N ASP A 600 -34.05 19.62 4.42
CA ASP A 600 -33.50 20.77 5.14
C ASP A 600 -32.06 20.57 5.59
N TRP A 601 -31.61 19.31 5.76
CA TRP A 601 -30.22 18.96 6.10
C TRP A 601 -29.21 19.55 5.10
N TYR A 602 -29.59 19.68 3.84
CA TYR A 602 -28.69 20.19 2.80
C TYR A 602 -28.58 21.73 2.83
N THR A 603 -29.64 22.41 3.27
CA THR A 603 -29.70 23.89 3.29
C THR A 603 -29.09 24.51 4.54
N HIS A 604 -28.98 23.74 5.62
CA HIS A 604 -28.24 24.14 6.81
C HIS A 604 -26.77 23.85 6.58
N THR A 605 -25.98 24.90 6.34
CA THR A 605 -24.58 24.76 5.93
C THR A 605 -23.59 25.15 7.00
N LEU A 606 -22.51 24.38 7.12
CA LEU A 606 -21.28 24.75 7.80
C LEU A 606 -20.27 25.31 6.80
N THR A 607 -19.37 26.17 7.24
CA THR A 607 -18.28 26.71 6.40
C THR A 607 -16.95 26.17 6.90
N HIS A 608 -16.26 25.45 6.02
CA HIS A 608 -14.94 24.89 6.28
C HIS A 608 -13.89 25.55 5.38
N THR A 609 -12.64 25.54 5.85
CA THR A 609 -11.50 25.94 5.03
C THR A 609 -10.97 24.69 4.32
N ARG A 610 -10.94 24.70 2.99
CA ARG A 610 -10.35 23.63 2.16
C ARG A 610 -9.32 24.27 1.23
N GLY A 611 -8.06 23.90 1.35
CA GLY A 611 -6.96 24.62 0.69
C GLY A 611 -6.94 26.10 1.12
N ASN A 612 -7.03 27.01 0.15
CA ASN A 612 -7.06 28.46 0.40
C ASN A 612 -8.49 29.04 0.40
N ASP A 613 -9.52 28.21 0.19
CA ASP A 613 -10.89 28.66 -0.02
C ASP A 613 -11.78 28.39 1.18
N GLN A 614 -12.77 29.28 1.39
CA GLN A 614 -13.89 29.03 2.29
C GLN A 614 -15.00 28.34 1.50
N VAL A 615 -15.34 27.12 1.89
CA VAL A 615 -16.30 26.28 1.19
C VAL A 615 -17.45 25.95 2.13
N LYS A 616 -18.68 26.06 1.63
CA LYS A 616 -19.89 25.65 2.36
C LYS A 616 -20.17 24.18 2.12
N PHE A 617 -20.48 23.47 3.18
CA PHE A 617 -20.92 22.07 3.19
C PHE A 617 -22.25 21.97 3.93
N SER A 618 -23.04 20.95 3.65
CA SER A 618 -24.21 20.60 4.46
C SER A 618 -23.80 20.35 5.92
N GLU A 619 -24.74 20.38 6.85
CA GLU A 619 -24.47 19.77 8.14
C GLU A 619 -24.22 18.25 7.99
N PRO A 620 -23.48 17.64 8.92
CA PRO A 620 -23.19 16.22 8.85
C PRO A 620 -24.45 15.36 8.78
N VAL A 621 -24.44 14.43 7.83
CA VAL A 621 -25.46 13.42 7.58
C VAL A 621 -24.87 12.02 7.66
N SER A 622 -25.78 11.03 7.67
CA SER A 622 -25.48 9.61 7.58
C SER A 622 -26.33 8.92 6.54
N LEU A 623 -25.88 7.75 6.10
CA LEU A 623 -26.64 6.87 5.21
C LEU A 623 -27.68 6.07 6.03
N SER A 624 -28.96 6.13 5.65
CA SER A 624 -30.04 5.46 6.39
C SER A 624 -30.18 3.98 6.08
N CYS A 625 -29.80 3.57 4.87
CA CYS A 625 -29.96 2.21 4.37
C CYS A 625 -31.40 1.69 4.40
N ASP A 626 -32.40 2.58 4.36
CA ASP A 626 -33.80 2.19 4.46
C ASP A 626 -34.25 1.25 3.32
N ALA A 627 -33.64 1.39 2.15
CA ALA A 627 -33.88 0.51 1.00
C ALA A 627 -33.50 -0.96 1.26
N TRP A 628 -32.71 -1.23 2.31
CA TRP A 628 -32.33 -2.57 2.75
C TRP A 628 -33.25 -3.11 3.86
N ASN A 629 -34.14 -2.29 4.44
CA ASN A 629 -34.99 -2.67 5.57
C ASN A 629 -35.83 -3.91 5.29
N SER A 630 -36.37 -4.09 4.08
CA SER A 630 -37.13 -5.31 3.73
C SER A 630 -36.27 -6.58 3.78
N SER A 631 -35.00 -6.47 3.38
CA SER A 631 -34.04 -7.58 3.39
C SER A 631 -33.50 -7.88 4.79
N LEU A 632 -33.39 -6.84 5.62
CA LEU A 632 -32.94 -6.93 7.00
C LEU A 632 -34.05 -7.38 7.97
N ALA A 633 -35.31 -7.00 7.72
CA ALA A 633 -36.45 -7.32 8.59
C ALA A 633 -36.72 -8.82 8.72
N ASN A 634 -36.34 -9.64 7.72
CA ASN A 634 -36.48 -11.09 7.76
C ASN A 634 -35.35 -11.78 8.55
N ASN A 635 -34.27 -11.06 8.87
CA ASN A 635 -32.98 -11.62 9.25
C ASN A 635 -32.58 -11.37 10.71
N SER A 636 -33.55 -11.04 11.56
CA SER A 636 -33.40 -10.77 13.00
C SER A 636 -32.93 -11.96 13.87
N LYS A 637 -32.35 -13.02 13.29
CA LYS A 637 -32.04 -14.27 14.01
C LYS A 637 -30.55 -14.44 14.30
N PHE A 638 -29.66 -13.95 13.44
CA PHE A 638 -28.24 -14.10 13.68
C PHE A 638 -27.74 -13.00 14.63
N SER A 639 -26.99 -13.41 15.64
CA SER A 639 -26.32 -12.50 16.58
C SER A 639 -24.95 -13.08 16.84
N ASN A 640 -23.90 -12.39 16.37
CA ASN A 640 -22.54 -12.82 16.65
C ASN A 640 -22.30 -12.84 18.17
N ARG A 641 -22.10 -14.05 18.71
CA ARG A 641 -21.72 -14.28 20.12
C ARG A 641 -20.37 -14.95 20.25
N LYS A 642 -19.76 -15.34 19.14
CA LYS A 642 -18.58 -16.22 19.11
C LYS A 642 -17.30 -15.44 18.92
N TRP A 643 -17.23 -14.61 17.88
CA TRP A 643 -15.99 -13.96 17.46
C TRP A 643 -15.91 -12.55 18.02
N LYS A 644 -14.82 -12.25 18.72
CA LYS A 644 -14.46 -10.90 19.13
C LYS A 644 -13.57 -10.26 18.07
N ALA A 645 -13.33 -8.95 18.17
CA ALA A 645 -12.43 -8.26 17.25
C ALA A 645 -11.02 -8.88 17.20
N SER A 646 -10.51 -9.39 18.34
CA SER A 646 -9.22 -10.10 18.43
C SER A 646 -9.22 -11.50 17.80
N ASP A 647 -10.38 -12.02 17.44
CA ASP A 647 -10.56 -13.31 16.76
C ASP A 647 -10.74 -13.14 15.25
N MET A 648 -10.63 -11.90 14.75
CA MET A 648 -10.75 -11.55 13.35
C MET A 648 -9.44 -10.93 12.85
N LEU A 649 -9.17 -11.06 11.55
CA LEU A 649 -8.06 -10.41 10.86
C LEU A 649 -8.58 -9.91 9.51
N ILE A 650 -8.39 -8.63 9.20
CA ILE A 650 -8.64 -8.09 7.87
C ILE A 650 -7.43 -8.42 7.00
N LEU A 651 -7.64 -9.01 5.83
CA LEU A 651 -6.62 -9.21 4.81
C LEU A 651 -6.97 -8.34 3.60
N SER A 652 -6.02 -7.52 3.14
CA SER A 652 -6.22 -6.74 1.91
C SER A 652 -4.91 -6.47 1.19
N ASP A 653 -4.96 -6.49 -0.14
CA ASP A 653 -3.90 -6.03 -1.05
C ASP A 653 -3.88 -4.50 -1.23
N GLY A 654 -4.56 -3.76 -0.35
CA GLY A 654 -4.61 -2.30 -0.35
C GLY A 654 -5.62 -1.72 -1.34
N ARG A 655 -6.12 -2.53 -2.28
CA ARG A 655 -7.17 -2.14 -3.24
C ARG A 655 -8.56 -2.01 -2.62
N CYS A 656 -8.73 -2.48 -1.39
CA CYS A 656 -10.00 -2.41 -0.68
C CYS A 656 -10.48 -0.95 -0.69
N GLY A 657 -11.45 -0.70 -1.57
CA GLY A 657 -11.83 0.62 -2.02
C GLY A 657 -13.31 0.83 -1.83
N SER A 658 -13.72 2.08 -1.88
CA SER A 658 -15.08 2.51 -1.70
C SER A 658 -15.75 1.87 -0.45
N THR A 659 -16.91 1.21 -0.60
CA THR A 659 -17.60 0.48 0.49
C THR A 659 -16.69 -0.51 1.24
N CYS A 660 -15.77 -1.18 0.55
CA CYS A 660 -14.81 -2.07 1.18
C CYS A 660 -13.92 -1.30 2.17
N ALA A 661 -13.37 -0.16 1.74
CA ALA A 661 -12.53 0.69 2.57
C ALA A 661 -13.27 1.16 3.84
N ILE A 662 -14.58 1.45 3.74
CA ILE A 662 -15.42 1.71 4.92
C ILE A 662 -15.44 0.51 5.85
N VAL A 663 -15.77 -0.69 5.35
CA VAL A 663 -15.81 -1.90 6.19
C VAL A 663 -14.48 -2.14 6.89
N ALA A 664 -13.38 -2.13 6.14
CA ALA A 664 -12.04 -2.34 6.68
C ALA A 664 -11.68 -1.27 7.71
N SER A 665 -11.90 0.01 7.39
CA SER A 665 -11.59 1.14 8.28
C SER A 665 -12.44 1.11 9.55
N ARG A 666 -13.73 0.81 9.46
CA ARG A 666 -14.64 0.73 10.62
C ARG A 666 -14.25 -0.40 11.55
N LEU A 667 -13.96 -1.57 10.99
CA LEU A 667 -13.48 -2.71 11.76
C LEU A 667 -12.14 -2.43 12.44
N ARG A 668 -11.19 -1.80 11.72
CA ARG A 668 -9.85 -1.49 12.27
C ARG A 668 -9.83 -0.33 13.26
N ILE A 669 -10.46 0.79 12.95
CA ILE A 669 -10.41 2.03 13.74
C ILE A 669 -11.33 1.93 14.95
N SER A 670 -12.59 1.55 14.72
CA SER A 670 -13.64 1.55 15.75
C SER A 670 -13.66 0.26 16.58
N HIS A 671 -13.44 -0.89 15.95
CA HIS A 671 -13.51 -2.19 16.63
C HIS A 671 -12.15 -2.80 16.98
N LYS A 672 -11.04 -2.21 16.51
CA LYS A 672 -9.67 -2.70 16.74
C LYS A 672 -9.45 -4.13 16.23
N VAL A 673 -10.08 -4.49 15.12
CA VAL A 673 -9.74 -5.71 14.36
C VAL A 673 -8.37 -5.48 13.69
N PRO A 674 -7.36 -6.33 13.88
CA PRO A 674 -6.07 -6.16 13.21
C PRO A 674 -6.20 -6.26 11.69
N ALA A 675 -5.34 -5.53 10.98
CA ALA A 675 -5.30 -5.53 9.52
C ALA A 675 -3.93 -5.97 9.00
N MET A 676 -3.93 -6.91 8.06
CA MET A 676 -2.76 -7.39 7.34
C MET A 676 -2.80 -6.90 5.91
N GLY A 677 -1.74 -6.20 5.49
CA GLY A 677 -1.56 -5.84 4.10
C GLY A 677 -0.91 -6.99 3.32
N LEU A 678 -1.32 -7.20 2.08
CA LEU A 678 -0.83 -8.24 1.19
C LEU A 678 -0.01 -7.64 0.04
N GLY A 679 1.19 -8.17 -0.22
CA GLY A 679 2.04 -7.71 -1.33
C GLY A 679 2.75 -6.39 -1.04
N GLY A 680 2.75 -5.49 -2.02
CA GLY A 680 3.41 -4.18 -1.95
C GLY A 680 4.92 -4.24 -2.06
N ILE A 681 5.55 -3.08 -1.92
CA ILE A 681 7.00 -2.93 -1.96
C ILE A 681 7.54 -3.31 -0.57
N ARG A 682 8.36 -4.38 -0.52
CA ARG A 682 8.96 -4.86 0.74
C ARG A 682 9.72 -3.75 1.46
N GLY A 683 9.49 -3.60 2.77
CA GLY A 683 10.11 -2.55 3.58
C GLY A 683 9.31 -1.24 3.64
N ASN A 684 8.31 -1.04 2.76
CA ASN A 684 7.40 0.09 2.86
C ASN A 684 6.19 -0.23 3.77
N HIS A 685 5.73 0.78 4.50
CA HIS A 685 4.40 0.77 5.10
C HIS A 685 3.34 0.85 4.00
N MET A 686 2.21 0.17 4.18
CA MET A 686 1.09 0.18 3.22
C MET A 686 -0.20 0.20 4.00
N GLN A 687 -1.19 0.83 3.41
CA GLN A 687 -2.54 0.91 3.87
C GLN A 687 -3.30 -0.36 3.48
N PHE A 688 -4.18 -0.82 4.37
CA PHE A 688 -5.06 -1.96 4.08
C PHE A 688 -6.31 -1.53 3.30
N ALA A 689 -6.48 -0.24 3.04
CA ALA A 689 -7.60 0.35 2.30
C ALA A 689 -7.08 1.52 1.46
N SER A 690 -7.70 1.74 0.29
CA SER A 690 -7.23 2.74 -0.68
C SER A 690 -7.94 4.09 -0.52
N PHE A 691 -9.23 4.13 -0.87
CA PHE A 691 -10.09 5.31 -0.85
C PHE A 691 -11.43 4.92 -0.19
N PRO A 692 -11.88 5.56 0.89
CA PRO A 692 -13.21 5.33 1.48
C PRO A 692 -14.36 5.56 0.47
N GLY A 693 -15.56 4.99 0.69
CA GLY A 693 -16.63 5.03 -0.33
C GLY A 693 -18.08 5.02 0.08
N GLY A 694 -18.92 4.93 -0.96
CA GLY A 694 -20.31 5.41 -0.92
C GLY A 694 -20.41 6.92 -1.22
N GLU A 695 -19.42 7.48 -1.91
CA GLU A 695 -19.13 8.93 -1.97
C GLU A 695 -18.99 9.48 -3.39
N SER A 696 -19.37 8.70 -4.42
CA SER A 696 -19.16 9.06 -5.84
C SER A 696 -20.44 9.14 -6.69
N GLU A 697 -20.39 9.96 -7.73
CA GLU A 697 -21.43 10.08 -8.75
C GLU A 697 -20.80 10.00 -10.15
N ARG A 698 -21.61 9.60 -11.14
CA ARG A 698 -21.27 9.69 -12.56
C ARG A 698 -22.19 10.67 -13.27
N LEU A 699 -21.66 11.35 -14.29
CA LEU A 699 -22.44 12.30 -15.08
C LEU A 699 -23.65 11.62 -15.70
N SER A 700 -23.46 10.44 -16.27
CA SER A 700 -24.52 9.62 -16.84
C SER A 700 -25.69 9.36 -15.88
N SER A 701 -25.39 8.88 -14.67
CA SER A 701 -26.38 8.63 -13.60
C SER A 701 -27.05 9.91 -13.12
N PHE A 702 -26.27 10.96 -12.88
CA PHE A 702 -26.81 12.24 -12.43
C PHE A 702 -27.76 12.87 -13.46
N LEU A 703 -27.47 12.77 -14.76
CA LEU A 703 -28.38 13.25 -15.81
C LEU A 703 -29.69 12.44 -15.84
N MET A 704 -29.64 11.13 -15.60
CA MET A 704 -30.83 10.29 -15.46
C MET A 704 -31.68 10.71 -14.24
N ASP A 705 -31.04 11.02 -13.11
CA ASP A 705 -31.70 11.57 -11.94
C ASP A 705 -32.39 12.90 -12.26
N LEU A 706 -31.71 13.83 -12.93
CA LEU A 706 -32.30 15.11 -13.32
C LEU A 706 -33.51 14.94 -14.24
N GLN A 707 -33.45 14.02 -15.21
CA GLN A 707 -34.59 13.70 -16.07
C GLN A 707 -35.77 13.14 -15.28
N SER A 708 -35.51 12.28 -14.28
CA SER A 708 -36.54 11.68 -13.43
C SER A 708 -37.22 12.72 -12.53
N LEU A 709 -36.45 13.73 -12.09
CA LEU A 709 -36.92 14.79 -11.21
C LEU A 709 -37.57 15.96 -11.98
N GLY A 710 -37.48 15.98 -13.31
CA GLY A 710 -37.96 17.08 -14.15
C GLY A 710 -37.08 18.33 -14.09
N LEU A 711 -35.78 18.14 -13.88
CA LEU A 711 -34.75 19.18 -13.72
C LEU A 711 -33.77 19.25 -14.89
N GLU A 712 -33.97 18.49 -15.96
CA GLU A 712 -33.14 18.50 -17.17
C GLU A 712 -33.07 19.88 -17.85
N SER A 713 -34.08 20.72 -17.62
CA SER A 713 -34.21 22.07 -18.18
C SER A 713 -33.76 23.20 -17.25
N ASP A 714 -33.27 22.86 -16.06
CA ASP A 714 -32.74 23.84 -15.12
C ASP A 714 -31.53 24.59 -15.73
N PRO A 715 -31.44 25.92 -15.60
CA PRO A 715 -30.37 26.70 -16.23
C PRO A 715 -28.95 26.33 -15.77
N ASP A 716 -28.82 25.77 -14.56
CA ASP A 716 -27.55 25.35 -13.95
C ASP A 716 -27.29 23.84 -14.09
N ALA A 717 -28.21 23.09 -14.73
CA ALA A 717 -28.01 21.66 -14.97
C ALA A 717 -26.81 21.41 -15.90
N PRO A 718 -25.98 20.40 -15.61
CA PRO A 718 -24.92 19.98 -16.52
C PRO A 718 -25.53 19.45 -17.82
N SER A 719 -24.75 19.54 -18.90
CA SER A 719 -25.12 18.94 -20.18
C SER A 719 -24.34 17.64 -20.40
N PRO A 720 -24.90 16.68 -21.16
CA PRO A 720 -24.13 15.54 -21.66
C PRO A 720 -22.92 16.00 -22.48
N PHE A 721 -21.87 15.19 -22.53
CA PHE A 721 -20.72 15.46 -23.40
C PHE A 721 -21.11 15.40 -24.89
N PRO A 722 -20.50 16.22 -25.75
CA PRO A 722 -20.79 16.22 -27.19
C PRO A 722 -20.31 14.93 -27.89
N GLU A 723 -19.18 14.36 -27.44
CA GLU A 723 -18.77 13.00 -27.74
C GLU A 723 -19.20 12.02 -26.63
N ARG A 724 -19.28 10.73 -26.96
CA ARG A 724 -19.57 9.69 -25.98
C ARG A 724 -18.42 9.61 -24.98
N ALA A 725 -18.68 10.10 -23.78
CA ALA A 725 -17.79 10.07 -22.63
C ALA A 725 -18.61 9.99 -21.34
N ASP A 726 -17.97 9.58 -20.24
CA ASP A 726 -18.53 9.69 -18.89
C ASP A 726 -17.51 10.32 -17.95
N MET A 727 -17.99 10.88 -16.86
CA MET A 727 -17.14 11.43 -15.81
C MET A 727 -17.65 10.99 -14.46
N GLY A 728 -16.76 10.43 -13.64
CA GLY A 728 -16.98 10.17 -12.22
C GLY A 728 -16.42 11.30 -11.35
N TRP A 729 -17.02 11.56 -10.20
CA TRP A 729 -16.44 12.42 -9.16
C TRP A 729 -16.91 12.02 -7.76
N THR A 730 -16.14 12.39 -6.74
CA THR A 730 -16.58 12.36 -5.34
C THR A 730 -17.45 13.58 -5.01
N PHE A 731 -18.59 13.36 -4.34
CA PHE A 731 -19.53 14.45 -3.98
C PHE A 731 -19.73 14.60 -2.47
N ARG A 732 -19.18 13.68 -1.67
CA ARG A 732 -19.33 13.60 -0.21
C ARG A 732 -17.95 13.43 0.41
N GLU A 733 -17.71 14.03 1.57
CA GLU A 733 -16.50 13.81 2.36
C GLU A 733 -16.85 13.12 3.68
N VAL A 734 -16.21 11.97 3.96
CA VAL A 734 -16.39 11.24 5.21
C VAL A 734 -15.33 11.59 6.25
N TYR A 735 -15.80 11.87 7.46
CA TYR A 735 -14.96 12.13 8.61
C TYR A 735 -14.55 10.84 9.32
N ARG A 736 -13.32 10.82 9.83
CA ARG A 736 -12.87 9.83 10.81
C ARG A 736 -13.67 10.02 12.11
N PRO A 737 -14.16 8.95 12.75
CA PRO A 737 -14.88 9.08 14.01
C PRO A 737 -13.94 9.54 15.12
N SER A 738 -14.30 10.64 15.77
CA SER A 738 -13.69 11.08 17.02
C SER A 738 -14.51 10.58 18.21
N THR A 739 -14.07 10.82 19.45
CA THR A 739 -14.83 10.47 20.67
C THR A 739 -16.13 11.29 20.85
N GLY A 740 -16.47 12.18 19.91
CA GLY A 740 -17.74 12.91 19.82
C GLY A 740 -18.55 12.55 18.57
N ALA A 741 -19.82 12.99 18.53
CA ALA A 741 -20.76 12.69 17.43
C ALA A 741 -20.39 13.31 16.07
N VAL A 742 -19.40 14.21 16.04
CA VAL A 742 -18.89 14.87 14.83
C VAL A 742 -17.37 14.67 14.83
N GLY A 743 -16.82 14.13 13.74
CA GLY A 743 -15.37 14.08 13.53
C GLY A 743 -14.78 15.50 13.47
N ASP A 744 -13.47 15.65 13.69
CA ASP A 744 -12.82 16.95 13.45
C ASP A 744 -12.90 17.25 11.94
N GLU A 745 -13.20 18.50 11.58
CA GLU A 745 -13.27 18.99 10.18
C GLU A 745 -11.96 18.83 9.40
N ARG A 746 -10.87 18.46 10.10
CA ARG A 746 -9.53 18.16 9.57
C ARG A 746 -9.25 16.66 9.42
N ASP A 747 -10.01 15.79 10.07
CA ASP A 747 -9.77 14.35 10.07
C ASP A 747 -10.59 13.66 8.98
N LEU A 748 -10.36 14.07 7.72
CA LEU A 748 -10.99 13.44 6.56
C LEU A 748 -10.39 12.05 6.32
N LEU A 749 -11.26 11.04 6.17
CA LEU A 749 -10.82 9.66 6.00
C LEU A 749 -10.04 9.47 4.69
N GLU A 750 -10.45 10.16 3.62
CA GLU A 750 -9.81 10.17 2.30
C GLU A 750 -8.33 10.59 2.32
N TYR A 751 -7.94 11.41 3.29
CA TYR A 751 -6.58 11.94 3.44
C TYR A 751 -5.87 11.41 4.68
N SER A 752 -6.44 10.41 5.36
CA SER A 752 -5.87 9.80 6.55
C SER A 752 -5.01 8.60 6.18
N VAL A 753 -3.75 8.58 6.63
CA VAL A 753 -2.89 7.38 6.49
C VAL A 753 -3.22 6.39 7.57
N ILE A 754 -3.68 5.20 7.17
CA ILE A 754 -3.93 4.11 8.10
C ILE A 754 -3.25 2.84 7.56
N ASN A 755 -2.03 2.62 8.04
CA ASN A 755 -1.24 1.47 7.65
C ASN A 755 -1.80 0.16 8.24
N ALA A 756 -1.57 -0.93 7.55
CA ALA A 756 -1.75 -2.27 8.08
C ALA A 756 -0.83 -2.50 9.30
N ASP A 757 -1.30 -3.33 10.23
CA ASP A 757 -0.58 -3.70 11.44
C ASP A 757 0.60 -4.64 11.16
N CYS A 758 0.45 -5.46 10.13
CA CYS A 758 1.45 -6.41 9.68
C CYS A 758 1.37 -6.60 8.16
N ARG A 759 2.29 -7.39 7.61
CA ARG A 759 2.46 -7.61 6.18
C ARG A 759 2.60 -9.10 5.87
N MET A 760 1.91 -9.56 4.83
CA MET A 760 2.22 -10.80 4.12
C MET A 760 2.70 -10.46 2.71
N HIS A 761 3.74 -11.14 2.24
CA HIS A 761 4.23 -10.99 0.86
C HIS A 761 3.93 -12.23 0.05
N PHE A 762 3.77 -12.05 -1.25
CA PHE A 762 3.78 -13.16 -2.18
C PHE A 762 5.17 -13.79 -2.25
N ASN A 763 5.23 -15.11 -2.33
CA ASN A 763 6.43 -15.92 -2.47
C ASN A 763 6.19 -17.05 -3.49
N ASP A 764 7.21 -17.85 -3.77
CA ASP A 764 7.12 -18.95 -4.73
C ASP A 764 6.06 -20.02 -4.37
N ASP A 765 5.67 -20.14 -3.10
CA ASP A 765 4.71 -21.14 -2.62
C ASP A 765 3.26 -20.66 -2.68
N ASN A 766 3.01 -19.38 -2.37
CA ASN A 766 1.67 -18.82 -2.14
C ASN A 766 1.13 -17.96 -3.31
N ALA A 767 1.97 -17.53 -4.26
CA ALA A 767 1.57 -16.60 -5.32
C ALA A 767 0.67 -17.22 -6.41
N ASP A 768 0.65 -18.56 -6.46
CA ASP A 768 -0.13 -19.34 -7.42
C ASP A 768 -1.31 -20.11 -6.80
N ASP A 769 -1.45 -20.09 -5.47
CA ASP A 769 -2.51 -20.80 -4.75
C ASP A 769 -3.01 -19.99 -3.55
N VAL A 770 -4.20 -19.41 -3.69
CA VAL A 770 -4.85 -18.60 -2.66
C VAL A 770 -5.10 -19.38 -1.36
N LYS A 771 -5.32 -20.70 -1.42
CA LYS A 771 -5.52 -21.50 -0.21
C LYS A 771 -4.25 -21.65 0.59
N LYS A 772 -3.09 -21.73 -0.08
CA LYS A 772 -1.79 -21.71 0.61
C LYS A 772 -1.53 -20.35 1.24
N LEU A 773 -1.85 -19.26 0.55
CA LEU A 773 -1.77 -17.92 1.14
C LEU A 773 -2.64 -17.82 2.40
N TRP A 774 -3.91 -18.20 2.34
CA TRP A 774 -4.79 -18.18 3.51
C TRP A 774 -4.27 -19.07 4.64
N ALA A 775 -3.65 -20.21 4.31
CA ALA A 775 -3.02 -21.07 5.30
C ALA A 775 -1.82 -20.39 6.00
N GLU A 776 -0.98 -19.64 5.27
CA GLU A 776 0.12 -18.85 5.84
C GLU A 776 -0.39 -17.69 6.70
N VAL A 777 -1.40 -16.97 6.22
CA VAL A 777 -2.06 -15.89 6.96
C VAL A 777 -2.69 -16.43 8.26
N ALA A 778 -3.34 -17.59 8.21
CA ALA A 778 -3.89 -18.26 9.39
C ALA A 778 -2.79 -18.61 10.41
N GLN A 779 -1.62 -19.06 9.96
CA GLN A 779 -0.49 -19.35 10.85
C GLN A 779 0.07 -18.08 11.50
N ALA A 780 0.21 -16.98 10.75
CA ALA A 780 0.60 -15.69 11.28
C ALA A 780 -0.42 -15.17 12.32
N MET A 781 -1.72 -15.36 12.07
CA MET A 781 -2.80 -15.00 12.99
C MET A 781 -2.77 -15.85 14.27
N LEU A 782 -2.58 -17.16 14.16
CA LEU A 782 -2.54 -18.09 15.31
C LEU A 782 -1.30 -17.91 16.19
N SER A 783 -0.18 -17.52 15.58
CA SER A 783 1.08 -17.23 16.30
C SER A 783 1.15 -15.82 16.88
N GLY A 784 0.16 -14.96 16.61
CA GLY A 784 0.11 -13.59 17.13
C GLY A 784 1.10 -12.63 16.46
N GLN A 785 1.52 -12.92 15.22
CA GLN A 785 2.46 -12.10 14.45
C GLN A 785 1.84 -10.83 13.85
N CYS A 786 0.53 -10.61 14.03
CA CYS A 786 -0.18 -9.40 13.60
C CYS A 786 -0.89 -8.69 14.78
N PRO A 787 -0.15 -8.17 15.77
CA PRO A 787 -0.76 -7.43 16.86
C PRO A 787 -1.25 -6.07 16.36
N VAL A 788 -2.39 -5.61 16.89
CA VAL A 788 -2.87 -4.24 16.64
C VAL A 788 -1.80 -3.25 17.12
N ASN A 789 -1.21 -2.50 16.20
CA ASN A 789 -0.26 -1.45 16.54
C ASN A 789 -1.03 -0.28 17.19
N GLY A 790 -0.53 0.17 18.35
CA GLY A 790 -1.05 1.38 19.00
C GLY A 790 -0.69 2.60 18.16
N GLU A 791 -1.69 3.44 17.88
CA GLU A 791 -1.54 4.73 17.17
C GLU A 791 -0.61 5.69 17.90
#